data_AF-A0A2U2SFZ2-F1
#
_entry.id   AF-A0A2U2SFZ2-F1
#
_cell.length_a   1.000
_cell.length_b   1.000
_cell.length_c   1.000
_cell.angle_alpha   90.00
_cell.angle_beta   90.00
_cell.angle_gamma   90.00
#
_symmetry.space_group_name_H-M   'P 1'
#
loop_
_entity.id
_entity.type
_entity.pdbx_description
1 polymer ?
#
loop_
_entity_poly.entity_id
_entity_poly.type
_entity_poly.pdbx_seq_one_letter_code
_entity_poly.pdbx_strand_id
1 'polypeptide(L)'
;MQTRFSRFFLFFLLFALLAACAGPAPLATETSPMPTQSPTATPFPLPQAGAYETGQYRNLFAEYLGKSEAEIQAKIEAAFQQLFYGDDVSERVYYPVGSDMAYMLDTGNDDVRSEGMSYGMMIAVQMNKKEEFDRLWKWAKTYMYQRDGGYKGYFAWHCKTDGTQLAANPASDGEVWFVMALFFADARWGSGEGIFNYRAEAQSILDVALNAKELSGELATNLFDPETKQVVFVPQLGENSQFTDASYHMPHYYELWARWADKNNDFWKEAATASREFLPKAVHPETGLAPNYSYFDGRPYNDEYHGQFRYDAFRVGANIGMDYLWFYPSAWYREQANRQLSFFASQGVDKYVAEYSLDGKPLAGHRATGLIATNAVLAHAADPEIGKPFVEALWDASIPTGKYRYYDGLLYMLGLLQASGNFRIYEPGVTPRVEAPPPPRAIEGKFAPIAGKALLMVGPDADAVNAYFDKVVSAPGGVNLELSLDSLDLDALEALAKRYPNSVLSVGVSFPGQTEAIASGKADSQLNALVTALTAYPRPVFLRLGPEFDAAGSGYEPQSYVSAWKYFYQRLQEAGAKQVALVWHTAGACEALFGGQAPEAWYPGDEFVDWVAVSYREQFSECENQSLESALNFSRERSKPVIIAAVPAAEADWAGWFAPLFGFVRANNDVVRALVYWNTTHAWFDEPEFLRNWKAETAQPFWLRANPGLFDTLQP
;
A
#
# COMPACT_ATOMS: atom_id res chain seq x y z
N MET A 1 3.05 19.00 -66.46
CA MET A 1 1.68 19.37 -66.91
C MET A 1 0.76 19.16 -65.71
N GLN A 2 -0.04 20.12 -65.22
CA GLN A 2 -1.23 20.79 -65.84
C GLN A 2 -2.39 19.80 -66.08
N THR A 3 -3.67 20.07 -65.77
CA THR A 3 -4.39 21.21 -65.12
C THR A 3 -5.01 20.77 -63.76
N ARG A 4 -5.72 21.52 -62.89
CA ARG A 4 -6.35 22.88 -62.80
C ARG A 4 -7.84 23.11 -63.24
N PHE A 5 -8.73 23.07 -62.23
CA PHE A 5 -9.79 24.06 -61.85
C PHE A 5 -11.20 24.14 -62.53
N SER A 6 -12.17 24.64 -61.71
CA SER A 6 -13.48 25.30 -62.04
C SER A 6 -14.75 24.41 -62.17
N ARG A 7 -16.02 24.81 -61.86
CA ARG A 7 -16.69 25.56 -60.75
C ARG A 7 -18.24 25.69 -61.00
N PHE A 8 -19.07 25.55 -59.95
CA PHE A 8 -20.39 26.23 -59.71
C PHE A 8 -21.72 25.91 -60.49
N PHE A 9 -22.85 26.41 -59.91
CA PHE A 9 -24.30 26.41 -60.29
C PHE A 9 -25.15 25.17 -59.89
N LEU A 10 -26.44 25.26 -59.45
CA LEU A 10 -27.25 26.33 -58.81
C LEU A 10 -28.56 25.77 -58.12
N PHE A 11 -29.22 26.58 -57.26
CA PHE A 11 -30.51 26.48 -56.53
C PHE A 11 -31.73 25.73 -57.13
N PHE A 12 -32.61 25.22 -56.24
CA PHE A 12 -34.07 25.56 -56.17
C PHE A 12 -34.69 25.28 -54.77
N LEU A 13 -35.95 25.69 -54.51
CA LEU A 13 -36.57 25.83 -53.15
C LEU A 13 -38.12 25.72 -53.17
N LEU A 14 -38.76 25.50 -51.98
CA LEU A 14 -40.22 25.46 -51.65
C LEU A 14 -40.99 24.16 -52.04
N PHE A 15 -42.16 23.78 -51.47
CA PHE A 15 -43.20 24.47 -50.65
C PHE A 15 -43.88 23.50 -49.61
N ALA A 16 -44.93 23.95 -48.91
CA ALA A 16 -45.79 23.23 -47.93
C ALA A 16 -47.28 23.71 -48.11
N LEU A 17 -48.33 23.47 -47.29
CA LEU A 17 -48.53 23.08 -45.87
C LEU A 17 -49.88 22.30 -45.67
N LEU A 18 -50.00 21.61 -44.50
CA LEU A 18 -51.21 21.39 -43.64
C LEU A 18 -52.55 20.83 -44.18
N ALA A 19 -53.13 19.90 -43.41
CA ALA A 19 -54.57 19.82 -43.06
C ALA A 19 -54.78 19.02 -41.75
N ALA A 20 -55.89 19.21 -41.03
CA ALA A 20 -56.22 18.52 -39.77
C ALA A 20 -57.73 18.39 -39.53
N CYS A 21 -58.18 17.42 -38.71
CA CYS A 21 -59.47 17.40 -37.99
C CYS A 21 -59.50 16.28 -36.91
N ALA A 22 -60.54 16.22 -36.07
CA ALA A 22 -60.50 15.51 -34.78
C ALA A 22 -61.72 14.60 -34.47
N GLY A 23 -61.54 13.67 -33.53
CA GLY A 23 -62.58 12.87 -32.86
C GLY A 23 -63.01 11.59 -33.60
N PRO A 24 -63.66 10.61 -32.92
CA PRO A 24 -64.23 10.66 -31.56
C PRO A 24 -63.62 9.62 -30.57
N ALA A 25 -64.22 9.52 -29.38
CA ALA A 25 -64.00 8.49 -28.36
C ALA A 25 -65.34 8.25 -27.59
N PRO A 26 -65.48 7.24 -26.70
CA PRO A 26 -64.58 6.13 -26.38
C PRO A 26 -65.24 4.74 -26.51
N LEU A 27 -64.47 3.67 -26.33
CA LEU A 27 -64.96 2.40 -25.80
C LEU A 27 -63.86 1.79 -24.91
N ALA A 28 -64.22 1.30 -23.73
CA ALA A 28 -63.25 0.93 -22.71
C ALA A 28 -62.76 -0.52 -22.85
N THR A 29 -61.44 -0.71 -22.78
CA THR A 29 -60.80 -1.99 -22.48
C THR A 29 -59.75 -1.77 -21.39
N GLU A 30 -59.80 -2.56 -20.33
CA GLU A 30 -58.85 -2.46 -19.22
C GLU A 30 -57.49 -3.02 -19.63
N THR A 31 -56.46 -2.18 -19.58
CA THR A 31 -55.06 -2.59 -19.66
C THR A 31 -54.33 -2.02 -18.46
N SER A 32 -53.74 -2.88 -17.63
CA SER A 32 -53.03 -2.48 -16.41
C SER A 32 -51.98 -1.40 -16.69
N PRO A 33 -51.84 -0.38 -15.82
CA PRO A 33 -50.80 0.62 -15.99
C PRO A 33 -49.43 -0.05 -15.88
N MET A 34 -48.61 0.06 -16.93
CA MET A 34 -47.18 -0.12 -16.75
C MET A 34 -46.68 0.95 -15.77
N PRO A 35 -45.73 0.64 -14.87
CA PRO A 35 -45.18 1.65 -13.99
C PRO A 35 -44.55 2.76 -14.84
N THR A 36 -45.04 3.99 -14.66
CA THR A 36 -44.40 5.19 -15.18
C THR A 36 -42.94 5.20 -14.71
N GLN A 37 -41.99 5.25 -15.64
CA GLN A 37 -40.60 5.47 -15.29
C GLN A 37 -40.51 6.81 -14.55
N SER A 38 -40.05 6.76 -13.29
CA SER A 38 -39.64 7.95 -12.56
C SER A 38 -38.59 8.71 -13.39
N PRO A 39 -38.54 10.06 -13.32
CA PRO A 39 -37.47 10.81 -13.97
C PRO A 39 -36.11 10.29 -13.47
N THR A 40 -35.19 10.10 -14.40
CA THR A 40 -33.86 9.52 -14.13
C THR A 40 -33.18 10.28 -13.01
N ALA A 41 -32.93 9.63 -11.88
CA ALA A 41 -32.21 10.24 -10.77
C ALA A 41 -30.79 10.55 -11.22
N THR A 42 -30.37 11.80 -11.10
CA THR A 42 -29.00 12.24 -11.41
C THR A 42 -28.03 11.47 -10.50
N PRO A 43 -27.10 10.67 -11.04
CA PRO A 43 -26.24 9.83 -10.22
C PRO A 43 -25.22 10.70 -9.47
N PHE A 44 -25.32 10.67 -8.13
CA PHE A 44 -24.43 11.32 -7.16
C PHE A 44 -24.40 12.87 -7.23
N PRO A 45 -25.13 13.58 -6.34
CA PRO A 45 -24.97 15.02 -6.22
C PRO A 45 -23.57 15.37 -5.68
N LEU A 46 -22.97 16.45 -6.20
CA LEU A 46 -21.67 16.94 -5.73
C LEU A 46 -21.73 17.35 -4.24
N PRO A 47 -20.62 17.20 -3.49
CA PRO A 47 -20.54 17.62 -2.09
C PRO A 47 -20.89 19.09 -1.88
N GLN A 48 -21.56 19.40 -0.77
CA GLN A 48 -21.91 20.79 -0.37
C GLN A 48 -21.00 21.35 0.73
N ALA A 49 -20.07 20.52 1.24
CA ALA A 49 -19.08 20.85 2.26
C ALA A 49 -17.82 19.98 2.03
N GLY A 50 -16.67 20.42 2.54
CA GLY A 50 -15.40 19.74 2.33
C GLY A 50 -15.19 18.47 3.17
N ALA A 51 -14.23 17.64 2.76
CA ALA A 51 -13.82 16.43 3.46
C ALA A 51 -13.25 16.70 4.87
N TYR A 52 -12.71 17.90 5.14
CA TYR A 52 -12.29 18.28 6.50
C TYR A 52 -13.47 18.39 7.47
N GLU A 53 -14.57 19.02 7.07
CA GLU A 53 -15.77 19.18 7.91
C GLU A 53 -16.57 17.88 8.02
N THR A 54 -16.77 17.19 6.90
CA THR A 54 -17.59 15.97 6.84
C THR A 54 -16.83 14.72 7.31
N GLY A 55 -15.51 14.69 7.15
CA GLY A 55 -14.71 13.47 7.23
C GLY A 55 -15.06 12.42 6.18
N GLN A 56 -15.70 12.82 5.07
CA GLN A 56 -16.05 11.94 3.96
C GLN A 56 -15.12 12.21 2.77
N TYR A 57 -14.32 11.20 2.41
CA TYR A 57 -13.41 11.27 1.26
C TYR A 57 -14.07 10.60 0.05
N ARG A 58 -14.31 11.41 -0.97
CA ARG A 58 -14.98 11.04 -2.22
C ARG A 58 -14.16 9.98 -2.99
N ASN A 59 -14.80 8.97 -3.58
CA ASN A 59 -14.14 7.88 -4.30
C ASN A 59 -14.67 7.81 -5.74
N LEU A 60 -13.93 8.44 -6.66
CA LEU A 60 -14.34 8.60 -8.05
C LEU A 60 -14.37 7.28 -8.82
N PHE A 61 -13.52 6.31 -8.48
CA PHE A 61 -13.53 4.98 -9.11
C PHE A 61 -14.79 4.19 -8.71
N ALA A 62 -15.21 4.26 -7.45
CA ALA A 62 -16.46 3.68 -7.00
C ALA A 62 -17.68 4.40 -7.61
N GLU A 63 -17.73 5.74 -7.52
CA GLU A 63 -18.87 6.56 -7.95
C GLU A 63 -19.09 6.58 -9.47
N TYR A 64 -18.03 6.80 -10.26
CA TYR A 64 -18.16 6.97 -11.71
C TYR A 64 -18.00 5.67 -12.49
N LEU A 65 -17.18 4.73 -12.00
CA LEU A 65 -16.83 3.49 -12.72
C LEU A 65 -17.41 2.22 -12.07
N GLY A 66 -18.06 2.33 -10.91
CA GLY A 66 -18.66 1.19 -10.21
C GLY A 66 -17.65 0.21 -9.62
N LYS A 67 -16.40 0.64 -9.38
CA LYS A 67 -15.32 -0.21 -8.90
C LYS A 67 -15.50 -0.59 -7.44
N SER A 68 -15.26 -1.86 -7.14
CA SER A 68 -15.26 -2.37 -5.77
C SER A 68 -14.00 -1.92 -5.02
N GLU A 69 -14.10 -1.78 -3.69
CA GLU A 69 -12.96 -1.42 -2.85
C GLU A 69 -11.79 -2.41 -3.02
N ALA A 70 -12.07 -3.70 -3.24
CA ALA A 70 -11.07 -4.71 -3.51
C ALA A 70 -10.31 -4.50 -4.83
N GLU A 71 -10.99 -4.10 -5.92
CA GLU A 71 -10.32 -3.71 -7.18
C GLU A 71 -9.44 -2.46 -6.97
N ILE A 72 -9.97 -1.47 -6.25
CA ILE A 72 -9.31 -0.17 -6.03
C ILE A 72 -8.03 -0.37 -5.21
N GLN A 73 -8.12 -1.04 -4.07
CA GLN A 73 -6.95 -1.34 -3.23
C GLN A 73 -5.94 -2.26 -3.95
N ALA A 74 -6.40 -3.20 -4.79
CA ALA A 74 -5.50 -4.00 -5.62
C ALA A 74 -4.74 -3.15 -6.66
N LYS A 75 -5.38 -2.17 -7.31
CA LYS A 75 -4.68 -1.24 -8.24
C LYS A 75 -3.70 -0.31 -7.49
N ILE A 76 -4.05 0.14 -6.29
CA ILE A 76 -3.20 0.99 -5.44
C ILE A 76 -1.98 0.21 -4.93
N GLU A 77 -2.15 -0.97 -4.34
CA GLU A 77 -1.01 -1.75 -3.83
C GLU A 77 -0.15 -2.29 -4.99
N ALA A 78 -0.71 -2.66 -6.15
CA ALA A 78 0.09 -3.01 -7.33
C ALA A 78 0.95 -1.84 -7.83
N ALA A 79 0.40 -0.62 -7.84
CA ALA A 79 1.15 0.59 -8.19
C ALA A 79 2.28 0.88 -7.18
N PHE A 80 1.98 0.76 -5.88
CA PHE A 80 2.98 0.91 -4.82
C PHE A 80 4.08 -0.14 -4.94
N GLN A 81 3.73 -1.42 -5.07
CA GLN A 81 4.70 -2.51 -5.19
C GLN A 81 5.61 -2.36 -6.40
N GLN A 82 5.08 -2.02 -7.59
CA GLN A 82 5.93 -1.78 -8.76
C GLN A 82 6.86 -0.57 -8.55
N LEU A 83 6.35 0.55 -8.05
CA LEU A 83 7.13 1.78 -7.90
C LEU A 83 8.10 1.77 -6.70
N PHE A 84 7.85 0.96 -5.68
CA PHE A 84 8.70 0.86 -4.49
C PHE A 84 9.61 -0.38 -4.49
N TYR A 85 9.17 -1.51 -5.06
CA TYR A 85 9.83 -2.82 -4.93
C TYR A 85 10.02 -3.60 -6.25
N GLY A 86 9.54 -3.07 -7.38
CA GLY A 86 9.76 -3.65 -8.71
C GLY A 86 11.22 -3.61 -9.19
N ASP A 87 11.43 -4.01 -10.44
CA ASP A 87 12.74 -4.06 -11.09
C ASP A 87 13.53 -2.74 -11.01
N ASP A 88 14.80 -2.86 -10.60
CA ASP A 88 15.79 -1.78 -10.50
C ASP A 88 15.93 -0.93 -11.77
N VAL A 89 15.84 -1.56 -12.95
CA VAL A 89 16.18 -0.93 -14.23
C VAL A 89 14.98 -0.23 -14.85
N SER A 90 13.78 -0.79 -14.70
CA SER A 90 12.61 -0.44 -15.51
C SER A 90 11.32 -0.12 -14.74
N GLU A 91 11.22 -0.41 -13.44
CA GLU A 91 9.96 -0.29 -12.69
C GLU A 91 10.08 0.60 -11.45
N ARG A 92 10.95 0.28 -10.48
CA ARG A 92 10.94 1.02 -9.21
C ARG A 92 11.62 2.38 -9.30
N VAL A 93 11.25 3.26 -8.38
CA VAL A 93 11.81 4.61 -8.19
C VAL A 93 12.33 4.82 -6.78
N TYR A 94 11.92 4.00 -5.80
CA TYR A 94 12.47 3.92 -4.45
C TYR A 94 13.69 2.99 -4.41
N TYR A 95 14.75 3.37 -3.67
CA TYR A 95 15.97 2.57 -3.54
C TYR A 95 16.47 2.59 -2.08
N PRO A 96 16.39 1.45 -1.36
CA PRO A 96 16.97 1.32 -0.02
C PRO A 96 18.49 1.57 0.00
N VAL A 97 18.96 2.22 1.07
CA VAL A 97 20.38 2.50 1.33
C VAL A 97 20.74 2.01 2.73
N GLY A 98 21.56 0.96 2.79
CA GLY A 98 21.93 0.32 4.06
C GLY A 98 20.72 -0.26 4.79
N SER A 99 20.80 -0.32 6.12
CA SER A 99 19.74 -0.90 6.96
C SER A 99 18.52 -0.01 7.13
N ASP A 100 18.65 1.32 7.04
CA ASP A 100 17.64 2.26 7.57
C ASP A 100 17.49 3.59 6.80
N MET A 101 17.97 3.69 5.56
CA MET A 101 17.68 4.81 4.65
C MET A 101 17.10 4.32 3.32
N ALA A 102 16.58 5.25 2.51
CA ALA A 102 16.20 5.05 1.11
C ALA A 102 16.15 6.40 0.36
N TYR A 103 16.18 6.39 -0.97
CA TYR A 103 15.91 7.59 -1.79
C TYR A 103 14.91 7.33 -2.93
N MET A 104 14.32 8.41 -3.45
CA MET A 104 13.53 8.41 -4.69
C MET A 104 14.40 8.93 -5.85
N LEU A 105 14.60 8.10 -6.87
CA LEU A 105 15.45 8.39 -8.03
C LEU A 105 14.64 9.03 -9.17
N ASP A 106 15.07 10.22 -9.63
CA ASP A 106 14.68 10.71 -10.94
C ASP A 106 15.44 9.94 -12.03
N THR A 107 14.83 8.86 -12.48
CA THR A 107 15.33 8.00 -13.56
C THR A 107 15.42 8.71 -14.92
N GLY A 108 14.84 9.91 -15.05
CA GLY A 108 14.99 10.79 -16.20
C GLY A 108 16.34 11.53 -16.21
N ASN A 109 16.81 11.96 -15.03
CA ASN A 109 17.94 12.87 -14.84
C ASN A 109 19.14 12.25 -14.08
N ASP A 110 18.99 11.03 -13.55
CA ASP A 110 19.98 10.31 -12.74
C ASP A 110 20.38 11.04 -11.42
N ASP A 111 19.44 11.79 -10.85
CA ASP A 111 19.56 12.51 -9.56
C ASP A 111 18.40 12.21 -8.58
N VAL A 112 18.54 12.63 -7.31
CA VAL A 112 17.57 12.47 -6.21
C VAL A 112 17.06 13.86 -5.81
N ARG A 113 15.74 14.08 -5.83
CA ARG A 113 15.13 15.42 -5.75
C ARG A 113 14.31 15.65 -4.48
N SER A 114 14.28 16.88 -3.98
CA SER A 114 13.49 17.26 -2.79
C SER A 114 12.00 16.98 -2.99
N GLU A 115 11.49 17.32 -4.18
CA GLU A 115 10.18 16.91 -4.70
C GLU A 115 9.95 15.39 -4.55
N GLY A 116 10.76 14.56 -5.21
CA GLY A 116 10.56 13.10 -5.21
C GLY A 116 10.61 12.49 -3.82
N MET A 117 11.53 12.95 -2.98
CA MET A 117 11.67 12.52 -1.59
C MET A 117 10.43 12.87 -0.76
N SER A 118 9.90 14.09 -0.89
CA SER A 118 8.71 14.53 -0.15
C SER A 118 7.43 13.88 -0.67
N TYR A 119 7.34 13.61 -1.99
CA TYR A 119 6.25 12.84 -2.60
C TYR A 119 6.27 11.39 -2.11
N GLY A 120 7.45 10.76 -2.06
CA GLY A 120 7.64 9.42 -1.51
C GLY A 120 7.21 9.32 -0.04
N MET A 121 7.60 10.31 0.78
CA MET A 121 7.12 10.43 2.16
C MET A 121 5.60 10.61 2.24
N MET A 122 5.00 11.44 1.37
CA MET A 122 3.54 11.59 1.36
C MET A 122 2.83 10.29 0.97
N ILE A 123 3.27 9.60 -0.08
CA ILE A 123 2.73 8.29 -0.47
C ILE A 123 2.84 7.31 0.70
N ALA A 124 4.00 7.25 1.35
CA ALA A 124 4.25 6.36 2.47
C ALA A 124 3.33 6.64 3.68
N VAL A 125 3.16 7.90 4.10
CA VAL A 125 2.27 8.23 5.23
C VAL A 125 0.79 8.05 4.89
N GLN A 126 0.37 8.29 3.65
CA GLN A 126 -1.00 8.03 3.19
C GLN A 126 -1.31 6.52 3.11
N MET A 127 -0.32 5.68 2.80
CA MET A 127 -0.45 4.21 2.77
C MET A 127 -0.09 3.48 4.08
N ASN A 128 0.18 4.20 5.17
CA ASN A 128 0.59 3.66 6.47
C ASN A 128 1.94 2.90 6.46
N LYS A 129 2.83 3.24 5.52
CA LYS A 129 4.12 2.60 5.23
C LYS A 129 5.26 3.29 6.03
N LYS A 130 5.27 3.10 7.35
CA LYS A 130 6.14 3.86 8.28
C LYS A 130 7.64 3.61 8.05
N GLU A 131 8.02 2.37 7.73
CA GLU A 131 9.42 2.00 7.51
C GLU A 131 10.00 2.79 6.31
N GLU A 132 9.23 2.84 5.23
CA GLU A 132 9.56 3.52 3.98
C GLU A 132 9.59 5.05 4.16
N PHE A 133 8.68 5.60 4.96
CA PHE A 133 8.71 7.01 5.36
C PHE A 133 9.99 7.36 6.13
N ASP A 134 10.29 6.62 7.20
CA ASP A 134 11.45 6.88 8.06
C ASP A 134 12.77 6.76 7.30
N ARG A 135 12.86 5.77 6.38
CA ARG A 135 14.00 5.59 5.47
C ARG A 135 14.23 6.78 4.55
N LEU A 136 13.17 7.28 3.89
CA LEU A 136 13.24 8.45 3.02
C LEU A 136 13.60 9.71 3.81
N TRP A 137 12.91 9.93 4.93
CA TRP A 137 13.13 11.08 5.78
C TRP A 137 14.55 11.13 6.36
N LYS A 138 15.06 9.98 6.82
CA LYS A 138 16.44 9.86 7.29
C LYS A 138 17.46 10.18 6.20
N TRP A 139 17.24 9.76 4.95
CA TRP A 139 18.13 10.12 3.84
C TRP A 139 18.10 11.63 3.56
N ALA A 140 16.90 12.24 3.49
CA ALA A 140 16.73 13.68 3.29
C ALA A 140 17.42 14.50 4.39
N LYS A 141 17.20 14.16 5.68
CA LYS A 141 17.89 14.80 6.82
C LYS A 141 19.37 14.46 6.93
N THR A 142 19.85 13.38 6.32
CA THR A 142 21.27 13.02 6.30
C THR A 142 22.04 13.86 5.28
N TYR A 143 21.58 13.87 4.02
CA TYR A 143 22.33 14.36 2.86
C TYR A 143 21.84 15.69 2.27
N MET A 144 20.53 15.92 2.24
CA MET A 144 19.94 17.10 1.58
C MET A 144 19.86 18.30 2.53
N TYR A 145 19.53 18.05 3.80
CA TYR A 145 19.31 19.11 4.79
C TYR A 145 20.58 19.93 5.08
N GLN A 146 20.47 21.25 4.85
CA GLN A 146 21.53 22.22 5.08
C GLN A 146 21.66 22.54 6.56
N ARG A 147 22.58 21.84 7.24
CA ARG A 147 22.88 22.07 8.67
C ARG A 147 23.53 23.43 8.91
N ASP A 148 24.30 23.92 7.94
CA ASP A 148 25.10 25.14 7.98
C ASP A 148 25.22 25.77 6.57
N GLY A 149 25.79 26.98 6.50
CA GLY A 149 26.00 27.70 5.24
C GLY A 149 24.79 28.52 4.77
N GLY A 150 24.90 29.09 3.56
CA GLY A 150 23.98 30.13 3.08
C GLY A 150 22.50 29.75 2.93
N TYR A 151 22.18 28.46 2.89
CA TYR A 151 20.82 27.91 2.82
C TYR A 151 20.41 27.12 4.08
N LYS A 152 21.05 27.40 5.23
CA LYS A 152 20.80 26.72 6.50
C LYS A 152 19.30 26.59 6.82
N GLY A 153 18.87 25.37 7.13
CA GLY A 153 17.48 25.04 7.45
C GLY A 153 16.64 24.51 6.28
N TYR A 154 17.08 24.71 5.03
CA TYR A 154 16.45 24.19 3.83
C TYR A 154 17.10 22.87 3.34
N PHE A 155 16.55 22.26 2.30
CA PHE A 155 17.03 21.01 1.70
C PHE A 155 17.59 21.26 0.29
N ALA A 156 18.80 20.78 0.00
CA ALA A 156 19.37 20.80 -1.35
C ALA A 156 18.42 20.15 -2.37
N TRP A 157 18.00 20.90 -3.39
CA TRP A 157 16.90 20.50 -4.29
C TRP A 157 17.21 19.23 -5.08
N HIS A 158 18.49 18.98 -5.39
CA HIS A 158 18.94 17.72 -5.95
C HIS A 158 20.34 17.27 -5.49
N CYS A 159 20.49 15.95 -5.39
CA CYS A 159 21.68 15.23 -4.95
C CYS A 159 21.94 14.05 -5.89
N LYS A 160 23.15 13.49 -5.87
CA LYS A 160 23.42 12.16 -6.40
C LYS A 160 22.86 11.08 -5.45
N THR A 161 22.75 9.86 -5.96
CA THR A 161 22.40 8.66 -5.18
C THR A 161 23.38 8.31 -4.05
N ASP A 162 24.63 8.79 -4.13
CA ASP A 162 25.63 8.68 -3.05
C ASP A 162 25.49 9.76 -1.95
N GLY A 163 24.51 10.67 -2.09
CA GLY A 163 24.27 11.78 -1.16
C GLY A 163 25.09 13.04 -1.43
N THR A 164 25.91 13.08 -2.49
CA THR A 164 26.59 14.31 -2.92
C THR A 164 25.57 15.33 -3.43
N GLN A 165 25.40 16.45 -2.72
CA GLN A 165 24.60 17.58 -3.21
C GLN A 165 25.13 18.09 -4.55
N LEU A 166 24.25 18.24 -5.54
CA LEU A 166 24.60 18.77 -6.87
C LEU A 166 24.44 20.30 -6.92
N ALA A 167 23.49 20.84 -6.16
CA ALA A 167 23.33 22.26 -5.88
C ALA A 167 22.84 22.46 -4.44
N ALA A 168 23.20 23.58 -3.80
CA ALA A 168 22.93 23.82 -2.39
C ALA A 168 21.58 24.52 -2.10
N ASN A 169 20.97 25.17 -3.10
CA ASN A 169 19.67 25.81 -2.95
C ASN A 169 18.53 24.77 -2.86
N PRO A 170 17.38 25.12 -2.26
CA PRO A 170 16.16 24.32 -2.33
C PRO A 170 15.32 24.59 -3.58
N ALA A 171 14.18 23.89 -3.67
CA ALA A 171 13.08 24.14 -4.58
C ALA A 171 11.78 24.01 -3.76
N SER A 172 10.95 25.06 -3.76
CA SER A 172 10.04 25.35 -2.65
C SER A 172 8.94 24.32 -2.40
N ASP A 173 8.52 23.58 -3.42
CA ASP A 173 7.53 22.50 -3.29
C ASP A 173 8.06 21.36 -2.41
N GLY A 174 9.35 21.04 -2.48
CA GLY A 174 10.02 20.07 -1.60
C GLY A 174 9.69 20.31 -0.13
N GLU A 175 10.00 21.50 0.38
CA GLU A 175 9.66 21.94 1.73
C GLU A 175 8.15 21.91 2.04
N VAL A 176 7.29 22.37 1.11
CA VAL A 176 5.83 22.37 1.30
C VAL A 176 5.30 20.95 1.53
N TRP A 177 5.71 19.98 0.70
CA TRP A 177 5.30 18.58 0.86
C TRP A 177 5.96 17.92 2.09
N PHE A 178 7.24 18.22 2.41
CA PHE A 178 7.91 17.69 3.59
C PHE A 178 7.15 18.08 4.87
N VAL A 179 6.82 19.36 5.06
CA VAL A 179 6.05 19.84 6.23
C VAL A 179 4.74 19.09 6.37
N MET A 180 3.98 18.94 5.27
CA MET A 180 2.67 18.31 5.33
C MET A 180 2.76 16.80 5.62
N ALA A 181 3.72 16.11 4.99
CA ALA A 181 3.96 14.69 5.22
C ALA A 181 4.41 14.41 6.67
N LEU A 182 5.21 15.30 7.26
CA LEU A 182 5.64 15.22 8.66
C LEU A 182 4.49 15.48 9.66
N PHE A 183 3.61 16.44 9.41
CA PHE A 183 2.41 16.62 10.25
C PHE A 183 1.46 15.42 10.17
N PHE A 184 1.31 14.78 9.00
CA PHE A 184 0.55 13.54 8.91
C PHE A 184 1.25 12.35 9.60
N ALA A 185 2.58 12.31 9.64
CA ALA A 185 3.32 11.28 10.37
C ALA A 185 3.17 11.44 11.89
N ASP A 186 3.21 12.68 12.40
CA ASP A 186 2.86 13.02 13.78
C ASP A 186 1.43 12.58 14.11
N ALA A 187 0.45 12.89 13.24
CA ALA A 187 -0.95 12.53 13.45
C ALA A 187 -1.23 11.02 13.36
N ARG A 188 -0.54 10.28 12.47
CA ARG A 188 -0.83 8.85 12.21
C ARG A 188 -0.03 7.89 13.08
N TRP A 189 1.19 8.26 13.48
CA TRP A 189 2.11 7.38 14.23
C TRP A 189 2.62 7.96 15.55
N GLY A 190 2.44 9.26 15.78
CA GLY A 190 3.07 10.00 16.88
C GLY A 190 4.53 10.35 16.60
N SER A 191 4.96 11.53 17.05
CA SER A 191 6.36 11.93 17.03
C SER A 191 7.24 11.08 17.94
N GLY A 192 8.33 10.54 17.39
CA GLY A 192 9.40 9.84 18.10
C GLY A 192 10.53 10.76 18.57
N GLU A 193 11.74 10.22 18.70
CA GLU A 193 12.94 10.94 19.12
C GLU A 193 13.81 11.45 17.95
N GLY A 194 14.61 12.48 18.21
CA GLY A 194 15.55 13.06 17.23
C GLY A 194 14.84 13.53 15.97
N ILE A 195 15.36 13.15 14.80
CA ILE A 195 14.73 13.48 13.50
C ILE A 195 13.37 12.81 13.30
N PHE A 196 13.02 11.76 14.07
CA PHE A 196 11.71 11.12 14.00
C PHE A 196 10.67 11.81 14.90
N ASN A 197 11.04 12.93 15.54
CA ASN A 197 10.06 13.87 16.08
C ASN A 197 9.44 14.69 14.94
N TYR A 198 8.52 14.06 14.20
CA TYR A 198 7.97 14.61 12.96
C TYR A 198 7.35 16.00 13.17
N ARG A 199 6.72 16.25 14.32
CA ARG A 199 6.18 17.57 14.68
C ARG A 199 7.29 18.61 14.77
N ALA A 200 8.31 18.38 15.61
CA ALA A 200 9.38 19.36 15.81
C ALA A 200 10.13 19.67 14.50
N GLU A 201 10.31 18.67 13.64
CA GLU A 201 10.88 18.84 12.31
C GLU A 201 9.97 19.64 11.37
N ALA A 202 8.66 19.37 11.34
CA ALA A 202 7.70 20.16 10.55
C ALA A 202 7.68 21.64 10.97
N GLN A 203 7.64 21.90 12.29
CA GLN A 203 7.72 23.27 12.82
C GLN A 203 9.08 23.90 12.49
N SER A 204 10.19 23.16 12.58
CA SER A 204 11.53 23.67 12.24
C SER A 204 11.66 24.11 10.78
N ILE A 205 10.91 23.50 9.85
CA ILE A 205 10.87 23.95 8.45
C ILE A 205 9.97 25.20 8.31
N LEU A 206 8.81 25.24 8.98
CA LEU A 206 7.94 26.43 9.01
C LEU A 206 8.59 27.66 9.66
N ASP A 207 9.49 27.44 10.62
CA ASP A 207 10.34 28.45 11.23
C ASP A 207 11.27 29.09 10.19
N VAL A 208 11.99 28.26 9.43
CA VAL A 208 12.90 28.71 8.37
C VAL A 208 12.12 29.37 7.23
N ALA A 209 10.97 28.81 6.87
CA ALA A 209 10.10 29.31 5.80
C ALA A 209 9.71 30.79 5.93
N LEU A 210 9.65 31.34 7.16
CA LEU A 210 9.32 32.75 7.43
C LEU A 210 10.46 33.57 8.06
N ASN A 211 11.58 32.95 8.46
CA ASN A 211 12.65 33.61 9.23
C ASN A 211 14.07 33.25 8.75
N ALA A 212 14.24 32.72 7.54
CA ALA A 212 15.52 32.17 7.04
C ALA A 212 16.74 33.12 7.22
N LYS A 213 16.54 34.42 6.99
CA LYS A 213 17.58 35.44 7.16
C LYS A 213 18.00 35.64 8.63
N GLU A 214 17.07 35.49 9.57
CA GLU A 214 17.36 35.59 11.01
C GLU A 214 17.98 34.29 11.54
N LEU A 215 17.67 33.15 10.91
CA LEU A 215 18.20 31.82 11.21
C LEU A 215 19.53 31.51 10.47
N SER A 216 20.28 32.55 10.09
CA SER A 216 21.62 32.53 9.50
C SER A 216 21.73 32.05 8.04
N GLY A 217 20.67 32.12 7.25
CA GLY A 217 20.74 31.94 5.79
C GLY A 217 21.34 33.18 5.09
N GLU A 218 22.66 33.17 4.82
CA GLU A 218 23.34 34.28 4.11
C GLU A 218 22.95 34.40 2.62
N LEU A 219 22.45 33.33 2.00
CA LEU A 219 22.05 33.29 0.59
C LEU A 219 20.55 33.06 0.39
N ALA A 220 19.84 32.69 1.45
CA ALA A 220 18.44 32.33 1.39
C ALA A 220 17.50 33.51 1.68
N THR A 221 16.28 33.42 1.14
CA THR A 221 15.14 34.24 1.57
C THR A 221 14.14 33.38 2.35
N ASN A 222 13.02 33.98 2.72
CA ASN A 222 11.84 33.23 3.14
C ASN A 222 11.30 32.39 1.97
N LEU A 223 10.66 31.26 2.31
CA LEU A 223 9.95 30.35 1.41
C LEU A 223 8.64 30.96 0.92
N PHE A 224 8.07 31.86 1.73
CA PHE A 224 6.91 32.69 1.39
C PHE A 224 7.31 34.17 1.39
N ASP A 225 6.91 34.89 0.36
CA ASP A 225 7.07 36.33 0.28
C ASP A 225 6.18 37.01 1.34
N PRO A 226 6.73 37.87 2.23
CA PRO A 226 5.98 38.40 3.36
C PRO A 226 4.92 39.45 2.99
N GLU A 227 5.00 40.06 1.81
CA GLU A 227 4.03 41.05 1.32
C GLU A 227 2.82 40.39 0.66
N THR A 228 3.05 39.52 -0.33
CA THR A 228 2.03 38.82 -1.11
C THR A 228 1.48 37.56 -0.46
N LYS A 229 2.18 37.00 0.54
CA LYS A 229 1.86 35.74 1.23
C LYS A 229 1.92 34.51 0.32
N GLN A 230 2.56 34.62 -0.84
CA GLN A 230 2.70 33.55 -1.81
C GLN A 230 4.00 32.79 -1.57
N VAL A 231 4.00 31.48 -1.86
CA VAL A 231 5.24 30.70 -1.96
C VAL A 231 6.10 31.28 -3.08
N VAL A 232 7.42 31.32 -2.92
CA VAL A 232 8.35 31.79 -3.96
C VAL A 232 8.85 30.61 -4.79
N PHE A 233 9.35 30.86 -6.01
CA PHE A 233 9.90 29.78 -6.85
C PHE A 233 11.16 29.15 -6.23
N VAL A 234 12.15 29.95 -5.83
CA VAL A 234 13.27 29.48 -4.98
C VAL A 234 13.56 30.54 -3.90
N PRO A 235 13.68 30.15 -2.61
CA PRO A 235 14.03 31.08 -1.54
C PRO A 235 15.52 31.44 -1.55
N GLN A 236 15.94 32.16 -2.58
CA GLN A 236 17.32 32.55 -2.87
C GLN A 236 17.41 34.06 -3.13
N LEU A 237 18.42 34.72 -2.55
CA LEU A 237 18.73 36.12 -2.84
C LEU A 237 18.99 36.33 -4.34
N GLY A 238 18.07 37.05 -5.00
CA GLY A 238 18.15 37.34 -6.43
C GLY A 238 16.77 37.48 -7.03
N GLU A 239 16.64 37.10 -8.31
CA GLU A 239 15.38 37.16 -9.06
C GLU A 239 14.45 35.97 -8.77
N ASN A 240 15.01 34.81 -8.38
CA ASN A 240 14.25 33.57 -8.16
C ASN A 240 13.28 33.62 -6.95
N SER A 241 13.47 34.58 -6.03
CA SER A 241 12.54 34.83 -4.92
C SER A 241 11.49 35.91 -5.24
N GLN A 242 11.45 36.45 -6.48
CA GLN A 242 10.58 37.55 -6.90
C GLN A 242 9.41 37.09 -7.79
N PHE A 243 9.23 35.78 -7.92
CA PHE A 243 8.13 35.13 -8.64
C PHE A 243 7.80 33.76 -8.02
N THR A 244 6.78 33.07 -8.53
CA THR A 244 6.26 31.79 -8.03
C THR A 244 6.13 30.76 -9.17
N ASP A 245 5.84 29.50 -8.83
CA ASP A 245 5.32 28.49 -9.75
C ASP A 245 3.88 28.17 -9.33
N ALA A 246 2.94 28.18 -10.29
CA ALA A 246 1.52 28.00 -9.97
C ALA A 246 1.21 26.63 -9.34
N SER A 247 2.04 25.62 -9.59
CA SER A 247 1.93 24.29 -9.03
C SER A 247 2.44 24.15 -7.60
N TYR A 248 3.19 25.12 -7.09
CA TYR A 248 3.67 25.12 -5.70
C TYR A 248 2.58 25.59 -4.72
N HIS A 249 1.55 26.29 -5.21
CA HIS A 249 0.42 26.77 -4.42
C HIS A 249 -0.49 25.63 -3.96
N MET A 250 -0.41 25.29 -2.67
CA MET A 250 -1.21 24.26 -2.01
C MET A 250 -2.01 24.87 -0.84
N PRO A 251 -3.04 25.70 -1.13
CA PRO A 251 -3.85 26.36 -0.09
C PRO A 251 -4.48 25.38 0.90
N HIS A 252 -4.75 24.15 0.48
CA HIS A 252 -5.26 23.07 1.32
C HIS A 252 -4.26 22.55 2.36
N TYR A 253 -2.95 22.76 2.18
CA TYR A 253 -1.95 22.50 3.21
C TYR A 253 -1.78 23.72 4.12
N TYR A 254 -1.80 24.93 3.56
CA TYR A 254 -1.66 26.17 4.34
C TYR A 254 -2.87 26.37 5.29
N GLU A 255 -4.07 25.95 4.88
CA GLU A 255 -5.29 25.86 5.69
C GLU A 255 -5.15 24.90 6.90
N LEU A 256 -4.32 23.85 6.79
CA LEU A 256 -4.00 22.93 7.89
C LEU A 256 -2.86 23.49 8.76
N TRP A 257 -1.84 24.12 8.18
CA TRP A 257 -0.77 24.78 8.94
C TRP A 257 -1.31 25.94 9.78
N ALA A 258 -2.32 26.67 9.29
CA ALA A 258 -3.07 27.65 10.06
C ALA A 258 -3.69 27.08 11.35
N ARG A 259 -3.99 25.77 11.37
CA ARG A 259 -4.61 25.07 12.51
C ARG A 259 -3.60 24.38 13.40
N TRP A 260 -2.49 23.88 12.84
CA TRP A 260 -1.60 22.93 13.51
C TRP A 260 -0.15 23.41 13.70
N ALA A 261 0.27 24.50 13.04
CA ALA A 261 1.56 25.13 13.33
C ALA A 261 1.55 25.72 14.76
N ASP A 262 2.68 25.67 15.46
CA ASP A 262 2.80 26.14 16.85
C ASP A 262 2.89 27.68 16.93
N LYS A 263 3.04 28.37 15.79
CA LYS A 263 3.01 29.82 15.62
C LYS A 263 2.72 30.21 14.17
N ASN A 264 2.55 31.52 13.94
CA ASN A 264 2.32 32.14 12.63
C ASN A 264 1.04 31.67 11.92
N ASN A 265 0.08 31.15 12.69
CA ASN A 265 -1.21 30.61 12.24
C ASN A 265 -2.00 31.57 11.34
N ASP A 266 -2.03 32.86 11.69
CA ASP A 266 -2.67 33.89 10.87
C ASP A 266 -1.95 34.10 9.53
N PHE A 267 -0.61 34.00 9.49
CA PHE A 267 0.14 34.06 8.22
C PHE A 267 -0.23 32.89 7.31
N TRP A 268 -0.34 31.66 7.84
CA TRP A 268 -0.72 30.50 7.03
C TRP A 268 -2.15 30.59 6.50
N LYS A 269 -3.05 31.19 7.27
CA LYS A 269 -4.41 31.54 6.84
C LYS A 269 -4.43 32.63 5.75
N GLU A 270 -3.58 33.65 5.88
CA GLU A 270 -3.36 34.65 4.84
C GLU A 270 -2.76 34.01 3.57
N ALA A 271 -1.80 33.10 3.68
CA ALA A 271 -1.17 32.40 2.56
C ALA A 271 -2.12 31.44 1.83
N ALA A 272 -2.99 30.73 2.57
CA ALA A 272 -4.11 29.99 2.01
C ALA A 272 -5.03 30.91 1.19
N THR A 273 -5.41 32.06 1.76
CA THR A 273 -6.27 33.05 1.10
C THR A 273 -5.62 33.63 -0.16
N ALA A 274 -4.38 34.11 -0.07
CA ALA A 274 -3.63 34.66 -1.19
C ALA A 274 -3.45 33.66 -2.33
N SER A 275 -3.23 32.37 -2.02
CA SER A 275 -3.13 31.31 -3.02
C SER A 275 -4.46 31.03 -3.73
N ARG A 276 -5.58 31.04 -2.99
CA ARG A 276 -6.94 30.94 -3.56
C ARG A 276 -7.33 32.16 -4.39
N GLU A 277 -6.77 33.33 -4.08
CA GLU A 277 -6.90 34.54 -4.92
C GLU A 277 -5.92 34.58 -6.11
N PHE A 278 -4.81 33.87 -6.07
CA PHE A 278 -3.79 33.83 -7.12
C PHE A 278 -4.16 32.85 -8.24
N LEU A 279 -4.60 31.63 -7.91
CA LEU A 279 -4.90 30.59 -8.90
C LEU A 279 -5.91 31.04 -10.00
N PRO A 280 -6.98 31.82 -9.72
CA PRO A 280 -7.86 32.38 -10.74
C PRO A 280 -7.21 33.38 -11.71
N LYS A 281 -6.05 33.96 -11.36
CA LYS A 281 -5.28 34.90 -12.18
C LYS A 281 -4.22 34.17 -13.02
N ALA A 282 -3.70 33.05 -12.52
CA ALA A 282 -2.63 32.25 -13.14
C ALA A 282 -3.11 31.32 -14.27
N VAL A 283 -4.38 30.93 -14.28
CA VAL A 283 -4.95 30.04 -15.33
C VAL A 283 -5.49 30.83 -16.53
N HIS A 284 -5.24 30.33 -17.74
CA HIS A 284 -5.75 30.93 -18.97
C HIS A 284 -7.29 30.83 -19.06
N PRO A 285 -8.02 31.93 -19.32
CA PRO A 285 -9.47 32.00 -19.11
C PRO A 285 -10.33 31.16 -20.06
N GLU A 286 -9.77 30.69 -21.18
CA GLU A 286 -10.48 29.83 -22.15
C GLU A 286 -10.14 28.34 -21.98
N THR A 287 -8.89 28.01 -21.71
CA THR A 287 -8.37 26.62 -21.70
C THR A 287 -8.16 26.06 -20.30
N GLY A 288 -8.09 26.92 -19.28
CA GLY A 288 -7.82 26.55 -17.89
C GLY A 288 -6.34 26.22 -17.61
N LEU A 289 -5.46 26.27 -18.61
CA LEU A 289 -4.05 25.93 -18.44
C LEU A 289 -3.30 27.01 -17.66
N ALA A 290 -2.52 26.61 -16.67
CA ALA A 290 -1.51 27.45 -16.04
C ALA A 290 -0.17 27.38 -16.82
N PRO A 291 0.71 28.38 -16.74
CA PRO A 291 2.13 28.20 -17.05
C PRO A 291 2.79 27.30 -16.00
N ASN A 292 4.05 26.91 -16.23
CA ASN A 292 4.92 26.50 -15.13
C ASN A 292 5.12 27.70 -14.18
N TYR A 293 5.91 28.69 -14.60
CA TYR A 293 6.32 29.81 -13.75
C TYR A 293 5.40 31.02 -13.96
N SER A 294 5.13 31.74 -12.88
CA SER A 294 4.21 32.89 -12.82
C SER A 294 4.79 34.02 -11.98
N TYR A 295 4.56 35.26 -12.37
CA TYR A 295 4.73 36.39 -11.43
C TYR A 295 3.60 36.37 -10.39
N PHE A 296 3.81 36.94 -9.19
CA PHE A 296 2.82 36.94 -8.10
C PHE A 296 1.47 37.62 -8.44
N ASP A 297 1.38 38.35 -9.57
CA ASP A 297 0.13 38.92 -10.08
C ASP A 297 -0.69 37.96 -10.96
N GLY A 298 -0.17 36.75 -11.23
CA GLY A 298 -0.77 35.71 -12.07
C GLY A 298 -0.33 35.74 -13.53
N ARG A 299 0.47 36.72 -13.99
CA ARG A 299 0.99 36.68 -15.36
C ARG A 299 2.01 35.55 -15.53
N PRO A 300 2.02 34.84 -16.67
CA PRO A 300 3.05 33.85 -16.96
C PRO A 300 4.44 34.48 -16.99
N TYR A 301 5.44 33.72 -16.57
CA TYR A 301 6.84 34.12 -16.63
C TYR A 301 7.28 34.37 -18.07
N ASN A 302 8.09 35.40 -18.28
CA ASN A 302 8.31 35.97 -19.62
C ASN A 302 9.42 35.26 -20.43
N ASP A 303 9.25 33.95 -20.66
CA ASP A 303 10.05 33.18 -21.63
C ASP A 303 9.24 32.10 -22.38
N GLU A 304 9.80 31.59 -23.48
CA GLU A 304 9.14 30.66 -24.41
C GLU A 304 8.92 29.24 -23.85
N TYR A 305 9.59 28.88 -22.75
CA TYR A 305 9.51 27.57 -22.12
C TYR A 305 8.61 27.61 -20.88
N HIS A 306 8.96 28.38 -19.85
CA HIS A 306 8.29 28.36 -18.56
C HIS A 306 6.95 29.13 -18.56
N GLY A 307 6.75 30.06 -19.49
CA GLY A 307 5.47 30.74 -19.71
C GLY A 307 4.39 29.88 -20.40
N GLN A 308 4.60 28.57 -20.53
CA GLN A 308 3.72 27.61 -21.20
C GLN A 308 3.32 26.46 -20.25
N PHE A 309 2.30 25.70 -20.61
CA PHE A 309 1.86 24.53 -19.84
C PHE A 309 2.80 23.34 -20.10
N ARG A 310 3.59 22.97 -19.08
CA ARG A 310 4.55 21.86 -19.10
C ARG A 310 4.46 21.09 -17.77
N TYR A 311 5.49 20.29 -17.49
CA TYR A 311 5.53 19.27 -16.43
C TYR A 311 5.04 19.77 -15.06
N ASP A 312 5.59 20.87 -14.54
CA ASP A 312 5.20 21.45 -13.25
C ASP A 312 3.70 21.81 -13.23
N ALA A 313 3.22 22.48 -14.29
CA ALA A 313 1.83 22.92 -14.44
C ALA A 313 0.80 21.78 -14.40
N PHE A 314 1.20 20.51 -14.63
CA PHE A 314 0.28 19.36 -14.50
C PHE A 314 -0.35 19.30 -13.12
N ARG A 315 0.44 19.61 -12.08
CA ARG A 315 0.06 19.48 -10.66
C ARG A 315 -0.99 20.52 -10.24
N VAL A 316 -1.11 21.65 -10.95
CA VAL A 316 -2.10 22.70 -10.68
C VAL A 316 -3.54 22.15 -10.67
N GLY A 317 -3.87 21.26 -11.61
CA GLY A 317 -5.17 20.60 -11.65
C GLY A 317 -5.44 19.72 -10.42
N ALA A 318 -4.44 18.98 -9.95
CA ALA A 318 -4.55 18.18 -8.74
C ALA A 318 -4.70 19.05 -7.49
N ASN A 319 -3.90 20.12 -7.35
CA ASN A 319 -3.97 21.04 -6.21
C ASN A 319 -5.36 21.70 -6.08
N ILE A 320 -5.97 22.08 -7.21
CA ILE A 320 -7.33 22.63 -7.29
C ILE A 320 -8.36 21.56 -6.91
N GLY A 321 -8.25 20.34 -7.47
CA GLY A 321 -9.12 19.22 -7.12
C GLY A 321 -9.08 18.87 -5.62
N MET A 322 -7.90 18.89 -5.01
CA MET A 322 -7.70 18.58 -3.58
C MET A 322 -8.20 19.68 -2.64
N ASP A 323 -8.01 20.97 -2.96
CA ASP A 323 -8.55 22.08 -2.15
C ASP A 323 -10.09 22.17 -2.25
N TYR A 324 -10.65 21.86 -3.41
CA TYR A 324 -12.09 21.63 -3.54
C TYR A 324 -12.57 20.46 -2.67
N LEU A 325 -11.93 19.28 -2.78
CA LEU A 325 -12.32 18.09 -2.05
C LEU A 325 -12.25 18.30 -0.53
N TRP A 326 -11.17 18.91 -0.04
CA TRP A 326 -10.92 19.05 1.40
C TRP A 326 -11.71 20.21 2.04
N PHE A 327 -11.91 21.34 1.35
CA PHE A 327 -12.46 22.56 1.95
C PHE A 327 -13.63 23.22 1.20
N TYR A 328 -13.93 22.83 -0.04
CA TYR A 328 -14.99 23.44 -0.88
C TYR A 328 -15.01 25.00 -0.83
N PRO A 329 -13.90 25.69 -1.13
CA PRO A 329 -13.75 27.11 -0.80
C PRO A 329 -14.57 28.08 -1.68
N SER A 330 -14.85 27.75 -2.95
CA SER A 330 -15.74 28.55 -3.81
C SER A 330 -16.22 27.81 -5.06
N ALA A 331 -17.25 28.34 -5.73
CA ALA A 331 -17.80 27.78 -6.97
C ALA A 331 -16.82 27.84 -8.18
N TRP A 332 -15.85 28.76 -8.18
CA TRP A 332 -14.86 28.91 -9.26
C TRP A 332 -14.09 27.61 -9.55
N TYR A 333 -13.87 26.77 -8.52
CA TYR A 333 -13.17 25.50 -8.64
C TYR A 333 -13.84 24.55 -9.65
N ARG A 334 -15.19 24.54 -9.67
CA ARG A 334 -15.98 23.76 -10.63
C ARG A 334 -15.94 24.38 -12.03
N GLU A 335 -15.99 25.71 -12.13
CA GLU A 335 -15.83 26.41 -13.42
C GLU A 335 -14.46 26.11 -14.06
N GLN A 336 -13.40 26.16 -13.27
CA GLN A 336 -12.03 25.87 -13.69
C GLN A 336 -11.82 24.38 -14.01
N ALA A 337 -12.33 23.46 -13.19
CA ALA A 337 -12.27 22.04 -13.47
C ALA A 337 -13.00 21.69 -14.78
N ASN A 338 -14.22 22.21 -14.96
CA ASN A 338 -14.97 22.03 -16.20
C ASN A 338 -14.23 22.63 -17.41
N ARG A 339 -13.62 23.82 -17.27
CA ARG A 339 -12.84 24.48 -18.33
C ARG A 339 -11.64 23.64 -18.77
N GLN A 340 -10.77 23.26 -17.84
CA GLN A 340 -9.54 22.50 -18.13
C GLN A 340 -9.85 21.10 -18.69
N LEU A 341 -10.80 20.38 -18.09
CA LEU A 341 -11.15 19.04 -18.57
C LEU A 341 -11.91 19.10 -19.91
N SER A 342 -12.74 20.11 -20.16
CA SER A 342 -13.32 20.33 -21.50
C SER A 342 -12.27 20.66 -22.55
N PHE A 343 -11.23 21.43 -22.20
CA PHE A 343 -10.09 21.65 -23.08
C PHE A 343 -9.39 20.33 -23.44
N PHE A 344 -8.95 19.53 -22.46
CA PHE A 344 -8.31 18.25 -22.75
C PHE A 344 -9.23 17.24 -23.47
N ALA A 345 -10.54 17.28 -23.21
CA ALA A 345 -11.52 16.49 -23.95
C ALA A 345 -11.62 16.93 -25.43
N SER A 346 -11.51 18.22 -25.73
CA SER A 346 -11.48 18.75 -27.10
C SER A 346 -10.23 18.29 -27.89
N GLN A 347 -9.11 18.08 -27.19
CA GLN A 347 -7.90 17.48 -27.75
C GLN A 347 -8.01 15.95 -27.92
N GLY A 348 -9.03 15.34 -27.32
CA GLY A 348 -9.28 13.90 -27.25
C GLY A 348 -8.62 13.27 -26.03
N VAL A 349 -9.42 12.61 -25.18
CA VAL A 349 -8.97 12.00 -23.90
C VAL A 349 -7.84 10.98 -24.11
N ASP A 350 -7.82 10.27 -25.23
CA ASP A 350 -6.77 9.29 -25.60
C ASP A 350 -5.60 9.91 -26.38
N LYS A 351 -5.61 11.21 -26.64
CA LYS A 351 -4.76 11.87 -27.65
C LYS A 351 -4.04 13.13 -27.19
N TYR A 352 -4.51 13.79 -26.13
CA TYR A 352 -3.84 15.00 -25.63
C TYR A 352 -2.39 14.72 -25.23
N VAL A 353 -1.52 15.69 -25.51
CA VAL A 353 -0.07 15.59 -25.33
C VAL A 353 0.37 16.14 -23.98
N ALA A 354 1.66 16.00 -23.67
CA ALA A 354 2.26 16.48 -22.43
C ALA A 354 2.38 18.01 -22.34
N GLU A 355 2.60 18.73 -23.44
CA GLU A 355 2.94 20.17 -23.41
C GLU A 355 2.06 20.98 -24.36
N TYR A 356 1.65 22.17 -23.90
CA TYR A 356 0.75 23.07 -24.61
C TYR A 356 1.14 24.53 -24.42
N SER A 357 0.92 25.38 -25.43
CA SER A 357 0.82 26.82 -25.19
C SER A 357 -0.43 27.12 -24.37
N LEU A 358 -0.46 28.24 -23.64
CA LEU A 358 -1.62 28.59 -22.82
C LEU A 358 -2.92 28.75 -23.64
N ASP A 359 -2.79 29.21 -24.89
CA ASP A 359 -3.89 29.27 -25.87
C ASP A 359 -4.18 27.94 -26.59
N GLY A 360 -3.66 26.82 -26.06
CA GLY A 360 -4.09 25.46 -26.37
C GLY A 360 -3.43 24.78 -27.58
N LYS A 361 -2.31 25.29 -28.10
CA LYS A 361 -1.59 24.62 -29.21
C LYS A 361 -0.65 23.54 -28.65
N PRO A 362 -0.67 22.30 -29.18
CA PRO A 362 0.30 21.27 -28.83
C PRO A 362 1.75 21.73 -29.05
N LEU A 363 2.61 21.53 -28.05
CA LEU A 363 4.07 21.75 -28.13
C LEU A 363 4.86 20.43 -28.10
N ALA A 364 4.30 19.38 -27.47
CA ALA A 364 4.89 18.05 -27.40
C ALA A 364 4.35 17.08 -28.47
N GLY A 365 5.12 16.03 -28.77
CA GLY A 365 4.72 14.90 -29.61
C GLY A 365 4.32 13.63 -28.82
N HIS A 366 4.40 13.67 -27.49
CA HIS A 366 4.18 12.54 -26.58
C HIS A 366 3.07 12.84 -25.56
N ARG A 367 2.55 11.78 -24.93
CA ARG A 367 1.63 11.87 -23.78
C ARG A 367 2.41 11.67 -22.47
N ALA A 368 1.84 12.05 -21.34
CA ALA A 368 2.40 11.85 -20.00
C ALA A 368 1.31 11.27 -19.07
N THR A 369 1.63 10.19 -18.36
CA THR A 369 0.71 9.50 -17.42
C THR A 369 0.43 10.35 -16.19
N GLY A 370 1.39 11.17 -15.75
CA GLY A 370 1.20 12.13 -14.66
C GLY A 370 0.12 13.17 -14.99
N LEU A 371 0.03 13.62 -16.25
CA LEU A 371 -1.03 14.52 -16.70
C LEU A 371 -2.40 13.83 -16.81
N ILE A 372 -2.44 12.52 -17.08
CA ILE A 372 -3.67 11.72 -16.99
C ILE A 372 -4.14 11.68 -15.53
N ALA A 373 -3.20 11.43 -14.61
CA ALA A 373 -3.48 11.34 -13.19
C ALA A 373 -3.96 12.66 -12.57
N THR A 374 -3.28 13.79 -12.82
CA THR A 374 -3.68 15.08 -12.22
C THR A 374 -5.00 15.61 -12.78
N ASN A 375 -5.32 15.36 -14.06
CA ASN A 375 -6.64 15.65 -14.62
C ASN A 375 -7.75 14.76 -14.00
N ALA A 376 -7.46 13.50 -13.68
CA ALA A 376 -8.40 12.64 -12.95
C ALA A 376 -8.66 13.10 -11.51
N VAL A 377 -7.68 13.73 -10.85
CA VAL A 377 -7.86 14.35 -9.52
C VAL A 377 -8.69 15.64 -9.61
N LEU A 378 -8.49 16.44 -10.65
CA LEU A 378 -9.32 17.63 -10.91
C LEU A 378 -10.81 17.29 -11.11
N ALA A 379 -11.12 16.05 -11.52
CA ALA A 379 -12.50 15.56 -11.65
C ALA A 379 -13.27 15.47 -10.31
N HIS A 380 -12.62 15.64 -9.15
CA HIS A 380 -13.34 15.86 -7.88
C HIS A 380 -14.23 17.10 -7.92
N ALA A 381 -13.77 18.17 -8.59
CA ALA A 381 -14.43 19.46 -8.69
C ALA A 381 -15.29 19.63 -9.96
N ALA A 382 -15.10 18.78 -10.97
CA ALA A 382 -15.82 18.84 -12.23
C ALA A 382 -17.25 18.28 -12.13
N ASP A 383 -18.09 18.63 -13.09
CA ASP A 383 -19.35 17.93 -13.32
C ASP A 383 -19.12 16.47 -13.74
N PRO A 384 -19.93 15.49 -13.27
CA PRO A 384 -19.70 14.07 -13.51
C PRO A 384 -19.50 13.67 -14.98
N GLU A 385 -20.26 14.27 -15.89
CA GLU A 385 -20.18 14.01 -17.33
C GLU A 385 -18.92 14.58 -18.00
N ILE A 386 -18.25 15.56 -17.38
CA ILE A 386 -16.96 16.11 -17.83
C ILE A 386 -15.80 15.38 -17.13
N GLY A 387 -15.94 15.07 -15.85
CA GLY A 387 -14.91 14.44 -15.02
C GLY A 387 -14.71 12.94 -15.29
N LYS A 388 -15.79 12.17 -15.49
CA LYS A 388 -15.73 10.71 -15.60
C LYS A 388 -14.70 10.19 -16.63
N PRO A 389 -14.61 10.72 -17.88
CA PRO A 389 -13.65 10.21 -18.87
C PRO A 389 -12.18 10.28 -18.42
N PHE A 390 -11.82 11.22 -17.54
CA PHE A 390 -10.45 11.34 -17.01
C PHE A 390 -10.19 10.34 -15.88
N VAL A 391 -11.20 10.08 -15.04
CA VAL A 391 -11.16 9.03 -14.01
C VAL A 391 -11.08 7.65 -14.65
N GLU A 392 -11.80 7.43 -15.75
CA GLU A 392 -11.72 6.23 -16.60
C GLU A 392 -10.31 6.08 -17.23
N ALA A 393 -9.75 7.16 -17.77
CA ALA A 393 -8.39 7.16 -18.31
C ALA A 393 -7.29 6.87 -17.27
N LEU A 394 -7.43 7.33 -16.01
CA LEU A 394 -6.53 6.93 -14.92
C LEU A 394 -6.75 5.49 -14.47
N TRP A 395 -7.99 4.99 -14.51
CA TRP A 395 -8.26 3.58 -14.21
C TRP A 395 -7.63 2.62 -15.22
N ASP A 396 -7.73 2.94 -16.51
CA ASP A 396 -7.17 2.13 -17.60
C ASP A 396 -5.66 2.39 -17.85
N ALA A 397 -5.09 3.47 -17.29
CA ALA A 397 -3.67 3.73 -17.35
C ALA A 397 -2.85 2.60 -16.68
N SER A 398 -1.79 2.18 -17.39
CA SER A 398 -0.78 1.25 -16.89
C SER A 398 0.19 1.97 -15.95
N ILE A 399 0.74 1.24 -14.97
CA ILE A 399 1.72 1.78 -14.03
C ILE A 399 3.02 2.13 -14.82
N PRO A 400 3.56 3.35 -14.73
CA PRO A 400 4.71 3.78 -15.55
C PRO A 400 5.98 2.95 -15.41
N THR A 401 6.69 2.77 -16.52
CA THR A 401 7.94 2.00 -16.63
C THR A 401 8.95 2.68 -17.57
N GLY A 402 10.18 2.16 -17.61
CA GLY A 402 11.26 2.67 -18.46
C GLY A 402 11.93 3.93 -17.92
N LYS A 403 12.54 4.75 -18.80
CA LYS A 403 13.40 5.87 -18.36
C LYS A 403 12.64 6.96 -17.62
N TYR A 404 11.50 7.41 -18.12
CA TYR A 404 10.81 8.60 -17.59
C TYR A 404 9.77 8.29 -16.49
N ARG A 405 9.86 7.11 -15.87
CA ARG A 405 8.88 6.59 -14.90
C ARG A 405 8.81 7.34 -13.57
N TYR A 406 9.84 8.12 -13.20
CA TYR A 406 9.86 8.93 -11.97
C TYR A 406 8.64 9.86 -11.85
N TYR A 407 8.56 10.89 -12.69
CA TYR A 407 7.55 11.94 -12.54
C TYR A 407 6.14 11.42 -12.86
N ASP A 408 6.03 10.67 -13.96
CA ASP A 408 4.79 10.02 -14.36
C ASP A 408 4.28 9.02 -13.31
N GLY A 409 5.18 8.24 -12.69
CA GLY A 409 4.86 7.22 -11.70
C GLY A 409 4.46 7.79 -10.35
N LEU A 410 5.17 8.81 -9.86
CA LEU A 410 4.80 9.49 -8.61
C LEU A 410 3.46 10.23 -8.75
N LEU A 411 3.23 10.96 -9.84
CA LEU A 411 1.94 11.61 -10.08
C LEU A 411 0.81 10.60 -10.32
N TYR A 412 1.07 9.47 -10.98
CA TYR A 412 0.12 8.35 -11.10
C TYR A 412 -0.23 7.78 -9.72
N MET A 413 0.76 7.52 -8.86
CA MET A 413 0.55 6.97 -7.53
C MET A 413 -0.23 7.92 -6.61
N LEU A 414 0.15 9.20 -6.57
CA LEU A 414 -0.59 10.24 -5.87
C LEU A 414 -2.02 10.36 -6.41
N GLY A 415 -2.18 10.34 -7.75
CA GLY A 415 -3.48 10.40 -8.41
C GLY A 415 -4.41 9.23 -8.07
N LEU A 416 -3.89 8.00 -7.94
CA LEU A 416 -4.69 6.85 -7.48
C LEU A 416 -5.19 7.05 -6.05
N LEU A 417 -4.34 7.48 -5.13
CA LEU A 417 -4.72 7.74 -3.74
C LEU A 417 -5.75 8.89 -3.66
N GLN A 418 -5.53 9.95 -4.43
CA GLN A 418 -6.38 11.14 -4.45
C GLN A 418 -7.75 10.87 -5.10
N ALA A 419 -7.81 10.16 -6.23
CA ALA A 419 -9.08 9.83 -6.90
C ALA A 419 -9.90 8.75 -6.16
N SER A 420 -9.26 7.88 -5.36
CA SER A 420 -9.93 6.81 -4.60
C SER A 420 -10.42 7.21 -3.21
N GLY A 421 -10.09 8.40 -2.71
CA GLY A 421 -10.39 8.79 -1.32
C GLY A 421 -9.49 8.11 -0.28
N ASN A 422 -8.33 7.58 -0.70
CA ASN A 422 -7.25 7.09 0.18
C ASN A 422 -6.19 8.17 0.49
N PHE A 423 -6.27 9.35 -0.13
CA PHE A 423 -5.48 10.53 0.23
C PHE A 423 -6.28 11.43 1.20
N ARG A 424 -5.91 11.39 2.49
CA ARG A 424 -6.72 11.90 3.60
C ARG A 424 -5.98 12.94 4.46
N ILE A 425 -6.75 13.70 5.22
CA ILE A 425 -6.27 14.56 6.29
C ILE A 425 -6.18 13.71 7.56
N TYR A 426 -4.98 13.56 8.12
CA TYR A 426 -4.76 13.01 9.46
C TYR A 426 -4.55 14.17 10.43
N GLU A 427 -5.47 14.38 11.38
CA GLU A 427 -5.46 15.55 12.27
C GLU A 427 -4.68 15.28 13.58
N PRO A 428 -3.61 16.04 13.88
CA PRO A 428 -2.81 15.84 15.09
C PRO A 428 -3.64 15.98 16.38
N GLY A 429 -3.39 15.11 17.36
CA GLY A 429 -4.06 15.14 18.66
C GLY A 429 -5.50 14.58 18.68
N VAL A 430 -6.07 14.27 17.52
CA VAL A 430 -7.29 13.46 17.43
C VAL A 430 -6.89 11.99 17.38
N THR A 431 -7.31 11.19 18.37
CA THR A 431 -7.16 9.73 18.29
C THR A 431 -7.75 9.26 16.96
N PRO A 432 -7.01 8.52 16.11
CA PRO A 432 -7.47 8.20 14.76
C PRO A 432 -8.90 7.68 14.77
N ARG A 433 -9.77 8.26 13.93
CA ARG A 433 -11.03 7.60 13.57
C ARG A 433 -10.66 6.18 13.14
N VAL A 434 -11.41 5.18 13.59
CA VAL A 434 -11.11 3.77 13.30
C VAL A 434 -11.27 3.53 11.79
N GLU A 435 -10.20 3.79 11.05
CA GLU A 435 -9.96 3.19 9.76
C GLU A 435 -9.90 1.68 10.01
N ALA A 436 -10.52 0.90 9.13
CA ALA A 436 -10.16 -0.51 9.07
C ALA A 436 -8.64 -0.57 8.87
N PRO A 437 -7.90 -1.41 9.62
CA PRO A 437 -6.46 -1.51 9.44
C PRO A 437 -6.18 -1.80 7.96
N PRO A 438 -5.11 -1.23 7.37
CA PRO A 438 -4.74 -1.57 6.01
C PRO A 438 -4.62 -3.09 5.91
N PRO A 439 -5.07 -3.73 4.81
CA PRO A 439 -4.98 -5.19 4.66
C PRO A 439 -3.53 -5.59 4.97
N PRO A 440 -3.26 -6.34 6.07
CA PRO A 440 -1.93 -6.25 6.66
C PRO A 440 -0.86 -6.75 5.71
N ARG A 441 0.30 -6.06 5.71
CA ARG A 441 1.46 -6.34 4.85
C ARG A 441 1.65 -7.84 4.79
N ALA A 442 1.41 -8.42 3.60
CA ALA A 442 1.35 -9.86 3.44
C ALA A 442 2.62 -10.48 4.01
N ILE A 443 2.50 -11.26 5.08
CA ILE A 443 3.68 -11.75 5.79
C ILE A 443 4.37 -12.79 4.91
N GLU A 444 5.46 -12.34 4.31
CA GLU A 444 6.45 -13.14 3.60
C GLU A 444 7.32 -13.88 4.60
N GLY A 445 7.88 -15.01 4.16
CA GLY A 445 8.75 -15.83 4.97
C GLY A 445 9.11 -17.11 4.25
N LYS A 446 10.04 -17.85 4.83
CA LYS A 446 10.64 -19.03 4.23
C LYS A 446 9.60 -20.10 3.92
N PHE A 447 9.40 -20.44 2.65
CA PHE A 447 8.34 -21.34 2.14
C PHE A 447 6.90 -20.86 2.42
N ALA A 448 6.68 -19.58 2.68
CA ALA A 448 5.34 -19.03 2.89
C ALA A 448 4.58 -18.91 1.54
N PRO A 449 3.36 -19.47 1.41
CA PRO A 449 2.50 -19.19 0.26
C PRO A 449 2.16 -17.70 0.15
N ILE A 450 2.05 -17.19 -1.07
CA ILE A 450 1.61 -15.81 -1.33
C ILE A 450 0.24 -15.48 -0.70
N ALA A 451 -0.06 -14.20 -0.52
CA ALA A 451 -1.38 -13.74 -0.06
C ALA A 451 -2.52 -14.33 -0.91
N GLY A 452 -3.63 -14.71 -0.25
CA GLY A 452 -4.73 -15.44 -0.87
C GLY A 452 -4.47 -16.95 -1.06
N LYS A 453 -3.40 -17.49 -0.47
CA LYS A 453 -3.06 -18.92 -0.43
C LYS A 453 -2.70 -19.39 0.97
N ALA A 454 -2.92 -20.68 1.22
CA ALA A 454 -2.38 -21.40 2.37
C ALA A 454 -2.03 -22.86 2.01
N LEU A 455 -1.04 -23.44 2.69
CA LEU A 455 -0.76 -24.88 2.64
C LEU A 455 -1.74 -25.65 3.52
N LEU A 456 -2.41 -26.67 2.97
CA LEU A 456 -3.08 -27.69 3.77
C LEU A 456 -2.14 -28.88 3.97
N MET A 457 -1.84 -29.20 5.22
CA MET A 457 -1.00 -30.32 5.63
C MET A 457 -1.80 -31.28 6.50
N VAL A 458 -1.51 -32.59 6.43
CA VAL A 458 -2.22 -33.63 7.21
C VAL A 458 -1.22 -34.50 7.97
N GLY A 459 -1.56 -34.86 9.20
CA GLY A 459 -0.84 -35.79 10.09
C GLY A 459 -1.81 -36.45 11.09
N PRO A 460 -1.39 -36.83 12.30
CA PRO A 460 -0.06 -36.64 12.90
C PRO A 460 1.00 -37.66 12.46
N ASP A 461 0.58 -38.76 11.80
CA ASP A 461 1.45 -39.88 11.42
C ASP A 461 1.14 -40.43 10.02
N ALA A 462 1.88 -41.45 9.61
CA ALA A 462 1.75 -42.03 8.27
C ALA A 462 0.40 -42.73 8.05
N ASP A 463 -0.18 -43.41 9.04
CA ASP A 463 -1.48 -44.08 8.90
C ASP A 463 -2.63 -43.06 8.84
N ALA A 464 -2.53 -41.97 9.60
CA ALA A 464 -3.45 -40.84 9.52
C ALA A 464 -3.42 -40.14 8.14
N VAL A 465 -2.23 -39.97 7.54
CA VAL A 465 -2.07 -39.45 6.16
C VAL A 465 -2.60 -40.45 5.12
N ASN A 466 -2.34 -41.75 5.31
CA ASN A 466 -2.81 -42.79 4.40
C ASN A 466 -4.35 -42.87 4.41
N ALA A 467 -4.97 -42.92 5.60
CA ALA A 467 -6.41 -42.96 5.78
C ALA A 467 -7.11 -41.73 5.17
N TYR A 468 -6.51 -40.54 5.34
CA TYR A 468 -6.95 -39.32 4.66
C TYR A 468 -6.92 -39.48 3.13
N PHE A 469 -5.77 -39.89 2.59
CA PHE A 469 -5.55 -39.99 1.14
C PHE A 469 -6.49 -41.01 0.48
N ASP A 470 -6.70 -42.16 1.11
CA ASP A 470 -7.50 -43.25 0.55
C ASP A 470 -9.00 -42.89 0.44
N LYS A 471 -9.47 -41.90 1.22
CA LYS A 471 -10.85 -41.35 1.14
C LYS A 471 -10.95 -40.10 0.29
N VAL A 472 -9.98 -39.18 0.41
CA VAL A 472 -10.00 -37.89 -0.30
C VAL A 472 -9.57 -38.03 -1.77
N VAL A 473 -8.65 -38.96 -2.06
CA VAL A 473 -8.05 -39.24 -3.38
C VAL A 473 -7.36 -38.00 -3.99
N SER A 474 -6.80 -37.17 -3.12
CA SER A 474 -5.92 -36.05 -3.45
C SER A 474 -4.85 -35.96 -2.37
N ALA A 475 -3.58 -35.90 -2.76
CA ALA A 475 -2.50 -35.71 -1.79
C ALA A 475 -2.57 -34.28 -1.21
N PRO A 476 -2.39 -34.11 0.11
CA PRO A 476 -2.37 -32.80 0.76
C PRO A 476 -1.12 -32.00 0.34
N GLY A 477 -1.17 -30.68 0.44
CA GLY A 477 -0.03 -29.80 0.14
C GLY A 477 1.21 -30.17 0.98
N GLY A 478 1.02 -30.60 2.22
CA GLY A 478 2.07 -31.20 3.05
C GLY A 478 1.64 -32.48 3.77
N VAL A 479 2.61 -33.29 4.14
CA VAL A 479 2.42 -34.47 5.02
C VAL A 479 3.22 -34.27 6.31
N ASN A 480 2.62 -34.65 7.43
CA ASN A 480 3.11 -34.32 8.76
C ASN A 480 3.39 -35.58 9.58
N LEU A 481 4.55 -35.59 10.25
CA LEU A 481 4.95 -36.64 11.20
C LEU A 481 5.36 -36.02 12.54
N GLU A 482 4.86 -36.53 13.67
CA GLU A 482 5.41 -36.25 15.00
C GLU A 482 6.45 -37.31 15.39
N LEU A 483 7.57 -36.89 15.99
CA LEU A 483 8.70 -37.72 16.44
C LEU A 483 9.11 -37.37 17.87
N SER A 484 9.87 -38.27 18.50
CA SER A 484 10.66 -37.99 19.72
C SER A 484 12.15 -38.11 19.43
N LEU A 485 12.96 -37.21 20.01
CA LEU A 485 14.42 -37.26 19.95
C LEU A 485 15.00 -38.48 20.70
N ASP A 486 14.26 -39.05 21.66
CA ASP A 486 14.62 -40.29 22.34
C ASP A 486 14.46 -41.53 21.43
N SER A 487 13.59 -41.46 20.43
CA SER A 487 13.24 -42.56 19.53
C SER A 487 12.87 -42.02 18.14
N LEU A 488 13.87 -41.54 17.41
CA LEU A 488 13.70 -41.00 16.05
C LEU A 488 13.36 -42.10 15.04
N ASP A 489 12.09 -42.26 14.69
CA ASP A 489 11.65 -43.13 13.60
C ASP A 489 11.89 -42.46 12.23
N LEU A 490 13.15 -42.50 11.81
CA LEU A 490 13.58 -41.97 10.51
C LEU A 490 13.15 -42.88 9.34
N ASP A 491 12.86 -44.16 9.60
CA ASP A 491 12.35 -45.09 8.58
C ASP A 491 10.89 -44.78 8.23
N ALA A 492 10.05 -44.46 9.23
CA ALA A 492 8.69 -43.94 9.00
C ALA A 492 8.70 -42.60 8.27
N LEU A 493 9.63 -41.70 8.61
CA LEU A 493 9.80 -40.42 7.91
C LEU A 493 10.17 -40.62 6.43
N GLU A 494 11.14 -41.49 6.14
CA GLU A 494 11.57 -41.84 4.79
C GLU A 494 10.47 -42.59 3.99
N ALA A 495 9.68 -43.46 4.65
CA ALA A 495 8.55 -44.14 4.03
C ALA A 495 7.42 -43.16 3.64
N LEU A 496 7.05 -42.26 4.55
CA LEU A 496 6.08 -41.18 4.31
C LEU A 496 6.58 -40.24 3.21
N ALA A 497 7.86 -39.86 3.28
CA ALA A 497 8.53 -39.01 2.31
C ALA A 497 8.49 -39.59 0.89
N LYS A 498 8.73 -40.91 0.73
CA LYS A 498 8.66 -41.63 -0.54
C LYS A 498 7.25 -41.77 -1.08
N ARG A 499 6.24 -41.98 -0.22
CA ARG A 499 4.84 -42.14 -0.65
C ARG A 499 4.23 -40.83 -1.16
N TYR A 500 4.66 -39.68 -0.62
CA TYR A 500 4.14 -38.36 -0.99
C TYR A 500 5.26 -37.42 -1.46
N PRO A 501 5.89 -37.66 -2.63
CA PRO A 501 7.06 -36.90 -3.07
C PRO A 501 6.76 -35.43 -3.45
N ASN A 502 5.52 -35.14 -3.87
CA ASN A 502 5.07 -33.81 -4.31
C ASN A 502 4.40 -32.99 -3.18
N SER A 503 4.49 -33.44 -1.93
CA SER A 503 4.03 -32.73 -0.74
C SER A 503 5.23 -32.13 0.02
N VAL A 504 5.05 -30.99 0.69
CA VAL A 504 6.04 -30.52 1.68
C VAL A 504 6.08 -31.48 2.89
N LEU A 505 7.18 -31.48 3.65
CA LEU A 505 7.22 -32.19 4.94
C LEU A 505 6.94 -31.21 6.07
N SER A 506 6.16 -31.64 7.06
CA SER A 506 6.12 -31.02 8.39
C SER A 506 6.55 -32.07 9.40
N VAL A 507 7.50 -31.74 10.28
CA VAL A 507 8.06 -32.68 11.26
C VAL A 507 8.03 -32.01 12.62
N GLY A 508 7.23 -32.55 13.53
CA GLY A 508 7.30 -32.20 14.95
C GLY A 508 8.34 -33.07 15.64
N VAL A 509 9.22 -32.49 16.44
CA VAL A 509 10.23 -33.24 17.20
C VAL A 509 10.16 -32.83 18.67
N SER A 510 9.63 -33.74 19.49
CA SER A 510 9.59 -33.61 20.94
C SER A 510 10.92 -34.03 21.58
N PHE A 511 11.33 -33.35 22.65
CA PHE A 511 12.57 -33.64 23.40
C PHE A 511 12.47 -33.25 24.89
N PRO A 512 11.38 -33.61 25.61
CA PRO A 512 11.18 -33.24 27.01
C PRO A 512 12.35 -33.72 27.89
N GLY A 513 12.85 -32.87 28.79
CA GLY A 513 14.01 -33.18 29.64
C GLY A 513 15.37 -33.31 28.94
N GLN A 514 15.44 -33.26 27.60
CA GLN A 514 16.70 -33.34 26.85
C GLN A 514 17.34 -31.96 26.56
N THR A 515 16.74 -30.85 26.99
CA THR A 515 17.21 -29.49 26.65
C THR A 515 18.66 -29.24 27.07
N GLU A 516 19.08 -29.66 28.26
CA GLU A 516 20.49 -29.61 28.69
C GLU A 516 21.40 -30.52 27.86
N ALA A 517 20.93 -31.70 27.45
CA ALA A 517 21.70 -32.64 26.66
C ALA A 517 21.93 -32.12 25.23
N ILE A 518 20.94 -31.42 24.66
CA ILE A 518 21.05 -30.70 23.40
C ILE A 518 22.03 -29.53 23.55
N ALA A 519 21.78 -28.60 24.49
CA ALA A 519 22.60 -27.40 24.67
C ALA A 519 24.06 -27.67 25.11
N SER A 520 24.38 -28.90 25.55
CA SER A 520 25.75 -29.35 25.87
C SER A 520 26.33 -30.36 24.87
N GLY A 521 25.72 -30.57 23.71
CA GLY A 521 26.19 -31.45 22.64
C GLY A 521 26.15 -32.95 22.95
N LYS A 522 25.55 -33.36 24.08
CA LYS A 522 25.42 -34.78 24.48
C LYS A 522 24.40 -35.53 23.60
N ALA A 523 23.46 -34.81 22.99
CA ALA A 523 22.46 -35.35 22.07
C ALA A 523 22.91 -35.31 20.59
N ASP A 524 24.16 -34.95 20.30
CA ASP A 524 24.67 -34.75 18.93
C ASP A 524 24.47 -35.96 18.02
N SER A 525 24.51 -37.19 18.53
CA SER A 525 24.28 -38.38 17.70
C SER A 525 22.86 -38.40 17.11
N GLN A 526 21.85 -38.02 17.91
CA GLN A 526 20.46 -37.93 17.48
C GLN A 526 20.22 -36.70 16.61
N LEU A 527 20.77 -35.54 16.98
CA LEU A 527 20.68 -34.32 16.16
C LEU A 527 21.31 -34.55 14.78
N ASN A 528 22.49 -35.16 14.70
CA ASN A 528 23.18 -35.40 13.45
C ASN A 528 22.42 -36.39 12.56
N ALA A 529 21.81 -37.44 13.13
CA ALA A 529 20.97 -38.37 12.38
C ALA A 529 19.72 -37.66 11.80
N LEU A 530 19.01 -36.89 12.62
CA LEU A 530 17.84 -36.11 12.22
C LEU A 530 18.19 -35.07 11.15
N VAL A 531 19.18 -34.21 11.40
CA VAL A 531 19.61 -33.18 10.44
C VAL A 531 20.06 -33.81 9.12
N THR A 532 20.83 -34.90 9.14
CA THR A 532 21.21 -35.63 7.92
C THR A 532 19.97 -36.10 7.14
N ALA A 533 18.99 -36.72 7.81
CA ALA A 533 17.76 -37.16 7.16
C ALA A 533 16.95 -35.99 6.57
N LEU A 534 16.78 -34.88 7.30
CA LEU A 534 16.06 -33.71 6.79
C LEU A 534 16.78 -33.05 5.60
N THR A 535 18.11 -32.98 5.62
CA THR A 535 18.91 -32.44 4.50
C THR A 535 18.95 -33.33 3.25
N ALA A 536 18.54 -34.61 3.34
CA ALA A 536 18.47 -35.50 2.19
C ALA A 536 17.26 -35.20 1.29
N TYR A 537 16.24 -34.50 1.78
CA TYR A 537 15.03 -34.19 1.01
C TYR A 537 15.20 -32.91 0.16
N PRO A 538 15.01 -32.96 -1.17
CA PRO A 538 15.13 -31.81 -2.06
C PRO A 538 13.81 -31.01 -2.16
N ARG A 539 13.24 -30.62 -1.01
CA ARG A 539 11.93 -29.95 -0.89
C ARG A 539 11.78 -29.23 0.45
N PRO A 540 10.83 -28.28 0.59
CA PRO A 540 10.53 -27.63 1.87
C PRO A 540 10.22 -28.60 3.01
N VAL A 541 10.83 -28.32 4.17
CA VAL A 541 10.64 -29.03 5.44
C VAL A 541 10.34 -28.03 6.55
N PHE A 542 9.15 -28.12 7.15
CA PHE A 542 8.74 -27.33 8.31
C PHE A 542 9.06 -28.10 9.60
N LEU A 543 10.10 -27.70 10.33
CA LEU A 543 10.57 -28.39 11.53
C LEU A 543 10.06 -27.67 12.79
N ARG A 544 9.05 -28.27 13.44
CA ARG A 544 8.50 -27.82 14.74
C ARG A 544 9.34 -28.42 15.88
N LEU A 545 10.27 -27.65 16.42
CA LEU A 545 11.15 -28.07 17.53
C LEU A 545 10.46 -27.87 18.88
N GLY A 546 10.25 -28.97 19.61
CA GLY A 546 9.54 -28.97 20.88
C GLY A 546 8.14 -28.38 20.75
N PRO A 547 7.25 -29.02 19.96
CA PRO A 547 5.90 -28.53 19.77
C PRO A 547 5.15 -28.45 21.11
N GLU A 548 4.37 -27.38 21.29
CA GLU A 548 3.64 -27.09 22.54
C GLU A 548 4.59 -26.91 23.74
N PHE A 549 5.70 -26.19 23.54
CA PHE A 549 6.77 -26.01 24.54
C PHE A 549 6.28 -25.45 25.89
N ASP A 550 5.23 -24.64 25.85
CA ASP A 550 4.59 -23.91 26.94
C ASP A 550 3.36 -24.63 27.54
N ALA A 551 3.01 -25.82 27.04
CA ALA A 551 1.92 -26.62 27.61
C ALA A 551 2.21 -27.04 29.07
N ALA A 552 1.16 -27.07 29.89
CA ALA A 552 1.27 -27.55 31.26
C ALA A 552 1.75 -29.02 31.29
N GLY A 553 2.96 -29.25 31.82
CA GLY A 553 3.60 -30.56 31.85
C GLY A 553 4.44 -30.91 30.61
N SER A 554 4.75 -29.96 29.72
CA SER A 554 5.56 -30.15 28.52
C SER A 554 6.98 -30.70 28.76
N GLY A 555 7.53 -30.49 29.96
CA GLY A 555 8.88 -30.91 30.32
C GLY A 555 10.01 -30.01 29.80
N TYR A 556 9.68 -28.76 29.45
CA TYR A 556 10.65 -27.73 29.06
C TYR A 556 10.66 -26.57 30.07
N GLU A 557 11.83 -25.93 30.21
CA GLU A 557 12.03 -24.70 31.00
C GLU A 557 12.59 -23.60 30.07
N PRO A 558 12.09 -22.35 30.10
CA PRO A 558 12.29 -21.38 29.01
C PRO A 558 13.75 -21.15 28.61
N GLN A 559 14.63 -20.87 29.59
CA GLN A 559 16.05 -20.64 29.35
C GLN A 559 16.76 -21.87 28.75
N SER A 560 16.37 -23.08 29.18
CA SER A 560 16.92 -24.33 28.63
C SER A 560 16.41 -24.59 27.21
N TYR A 561 15.13 -24.28 26.94
CA TYR A 561 14.49 -24.44 25.63
C TYR A 561 15.12 -23.50 24.60
N VAL A 562 15.26 -22.21 24.93
CA VAL A 562 15.97 -21.23 24.10
C VAL A 562 17.42 -21.63 23.83
N SER A 563 18.12 -22.20 24.84
CA SER A 563 19.50 -22.68 24.66
C SER A 563 19.57 -23.88 23.72
N ALA A 564 18.67 -24.86 23.87
CA ALA A 564 18.57 -26.02 22.98
C ALA A 564 18.19 -25.62 21.55
N TRP A 565 17.28 -24.65 21.40
CA TRP A 565 16.86 -24.11 20.10
C TRP A 565 18.03 -23.48 19.35
N LYS A 566 18.78 -22.57 19.99
CA LYS A 566 19.92 -21.89 19.34
C LYS A 566 21.03 -22.88 18.96
N TYR A 567 21.23 -23.92 19.77
CA TYR A 567 22.13 -25.01 19.42
C TYR A 567 21.66 -25.79 18.18
N PHE A 568 20.37 -26.15 18.12
CA PHE A 568 19.79 -26.85 16.97
C PHE A 568 19.86 -26.00 15.69
N TYR A 569 19.56 -24.69 15.77
CA TYR A 569 19.74 -23.74 14.68
C TYR A 569 21.19 -23.74 14.17
N GLN A 570 22.19 -23.66 15.06
CA GLN A 570 23.60 -23.73 14.68
C GLN A 570 23.92 -25.03 13.92
N ARG A 571 23.45 -26.19 14.42
CA ARG A 571 23.66 -27.48 13.74
C ARG A 571 23.03 -27.55 12.34
N LEU A 572 21.88 -26.90 12.12
CA LEU A 572 21.25 -26.76 10.79
C LEU A 572 22.05 -25.84 9.86
N GLN A 573 22.56 -24.71 10.35
CA GLN A 573 23.40 -23.80 9.55
C GLN A 573 24.73 -24.45 9.17
N GLU A 574 25.37 -25.17 10.10
CA GLU A 574 26.61 -25.92 9.85
C GLU A 574 26.42 -27.10 8.87
N ALA A 575 25.21 -27.66 8.78
CA ALA A 575 24.83 -28.63 7.76
C ALA A 575 24.40 -28.01 6.42
N GLY A 576 24.28 -26.67 6.35
CA GLY A 576 23.79 -25.96 5.16
C GLY A 576 22.33 -26.26 4.82
N ALA A 577 21.50 -26.55 5.82
CA ALA A 577 20.14 -27.10 5.70
C ALA A 577 19.08 -26.11 5.16
N LYS A 578 19.33 -25.52 3.99
CA LYS A 578 18.50 -24.45 3.40
C LYS A 578 17.05 -24.87 3.19
N GLN A 579 16.76 -26.15 2.98
CA GLN A 579 15.39 -26.64 2.80
C GLN A 579 14.55 -26.70 4.09
N VAL A 580 15.15 -26.48 5.27
CA VAL A 580 14.48 -26.54 6.57
C VAL A 580 14.09 -25.14 7.04
N ALA A 581 12.82 -24.95 7.38
CA ALA A 581 12.30 -23.79 8.11
C ALA A 581 12.00 -24.20 9.56
N LEU A 582 12.47 -23.42 10.54
CA LEU A 582 12.20 -23.64 11.96
C LEU A 582 10.89 -22.97 12.39
N VAL A 583 10.04 -23.74 13.06
CA VAL A 583 8.68 -23.35 13.43
C VAL A 583 8.51 -23.39 14.96
N TRP A 584 8.34 -22.22 15.57
CA TRP A 584 8.22 -22.05 17.03
C TRP A 584 6.76 -22.21 17.45
N HIS A 585 6.43 -23.34 18.08
CA HIS A 585 5.07 -23.83 18.20
C HIS A 585 4.54 -23.78 19.65
N THR A 586 3.71 -22.79 19.96
CA THR A 586 3.01 -22.62 21.25
C THR A 586 1.70 -23.43 21.31
N ALA A 587 1.36 -23.90 22.50
CA ALA A 587 0.11 -24.55 22.83
C ALA A 587 -1.12 -23.61 22.78
N GLY A 588 -0.93 -22.30 22.92
CA GLY A 588 -2.02 -21.31 22.96
C GLY A 588 -2.95 -21.42 24.18
N ALA A 589 -2.50 -22.04 25.28
CA ALA A 589 -3.33 -22.35 26.44
C ALA A 589 -3.94 -21.09 27.09
N CYS A 590 -5.27 -21.03 27.23
CA CYS A 590 -5.97 -19.84 27.72
C CYS A 590 -5.63 -19.47 29.17
N GLU A 591 -5.55 -20.46 30.07
CA GLU A 591 -5.29 -20.23 31.50
C GLU A 591 -3.87 -19.69 31.78
N ALA A 592 -2.94 -19.95 30.87
CA ALA A 592 -1.51 -19.68 31.05
C ALA A 592 -0.81 -19.49 29.69
N LEU A 593 -1.10 -18.36 29.04
CA LEU A 593 -0.40 -17.93 27.81
C LEU A 593 1.12 -18.01 28.00
N PHE A 594 1.82 -18.68 27.07
CA PHE A 594 3.26 -18.93 27.15
C PHE A 594 3.70 -19.49 28.52
N GLY A 595 2.90 -20.41 29.08
CA GLY A 595 3.15 -21.04 30.38
C GLY A 595 2.98 -20.08 31.57
N GLY A 596 2.25 -18.98 31.39
CA GLY A 596 2.11 -17.89 32.37
C GLY A 596 3.31 -16.94 32.41
N GLN A 597 4.14 -16.92 31.37
CA GLN A 597 5.32 -16.05 31.24
C GLN A 597 5.17 -15.10 30.05
N ALA A 598 6.08 -14.12 29.93
CA ALA A 598 6.17 -13.32 28.71
C ALA A 598 6.71 -14.21 27.55
N PRO A 599 6.24 -14.04 26.30
CA PRO A 599 6.72 -14.83 25.17
C PRO A 599 8.24 -14.70 24.97
N GLU A 600 8.82 -13.54 25.28
CA GLU A 600 10.27 -13.28 25.26
C GLU A 600 11.09 -14.22 26.16
N ALA A 601 10.49 -14.87 27.16
CA ALA A 601 11.18 -15.88 27.97
C ALA A 601 11.45 -17.18 27.19
N TRP A 602 10.58 -17.51 26.23
CA TRP A 602 10.61 -18.71 25.41
C TRP A 602 11.09 -18.47 23.98
N TYR A 603 11.07 -17.22 23.52
CA TYR A 603 11.41 -16.83 22.16
C TYR A 603 12.93 -16.68 22.00
N PRO A 604 13.57 -17.41 21.07
CA PRO A 604 15.01 -17.34 20.91
C PRO A 604 15.49 -16.05 20.21
N GLY A 605 14.64 -15.41 19.40
CA GLY A 605 14.98 -14.22 18.62
C GLY A 605 14.59 -14.37 17.14
N ASP A 606 14.33 -13.25 16.48
CA ASP A 606 13.80 -13.23 15.11
C ASP A 606 14.76 -13.81 14.06
N GLU A 607 16.06 -13.84 14.34
CA GLU A 607 17.07 -14.46 13.48
C GLU A 607 17.13 -15.99 13.62
N PHE A 608 16.46 -16.56 14.63
CA PHE A 608 16.46 -18.01 14.92
C PHE A 608 15.14 -18.70 14.55
N VAL A 609 14.11 -17.97 14.12
CA VAL A 609 12.75 -18.48 13.90
C VAL A 609 12.24 -18.07 12.52
N ASP A 610 11.92 -19.04 11.66
CA ASP A 610 11.33 -18.78 10.34
C ASP A 610 9.81 -18.59 10.43
N TRP A 611 9.12 -19.36 11.30
CA TRP A 611 7.66 -19.37 11.47
C TRP A 611 7.25 -19.44 12.94
N VAL A 612 6.05 -18.97 13.22
CA VAL A 612 5.32 -19.30 14.46
C VAL A 612 4.27 -20.38 14.16
N ALA A 613 3.92 -21.19 15.15
CA ALA A 613 2.74 -22.05 15.10
C ALA A 613 1.95 -21.98 16.40
N VAL A 614 0.64 -22.22 16.30
CA VAL A 614 -0.27 -22.23 17.44
C VAL A 614 -1.32 -23.33 17.25
N SER A 615 -1.60 -24.05 18.33
CA SER A 615 -2.59 -25.14 18.33
C SER A 615 -4.03 -24.65 18.29
N TYR A 616 -4.90 -25.40 17.63
CA TYR A 616 -6.35 -25.13 17.53
C TYR A 616 -7.13 -26.36 18.01
N ARG A 617 -7.92 -26.21 19.08
CA ARG A 617 -8.55 -27.27 19.89
C ARG A 617 -9.90 -26.77 20.44
N GLU A 618 -10.64 -27.61 21.15
CA GLU A 618 -11.98 -27.25 21.68
C GLU A 618 -11.97 -26.11 22.73
N GLN A 619 -10.89 -25.99 23.50
CA GLN A 619 -10.74 -25.02 24.61
C GLN A 619 -10.98 -23.56 24.20
N PHE A 620 -10.74 -23.17 22.94
CA PHE A 620 -10.91 -21.78 22.49
C PHE A 620 -12.35 -21.27 22.54
N SER A 621 -13.34 -22.17 22.68
CA SER A 621 -14.75 -21.82 22.88
C SER A 621 -15.02 -21.13 24.23
N GLU A 622 -14.21 -21.38 25.26
CA GLU A 622 -14.33 -20.73 26.59
C GLU A 622 -13.60 -19.38 26.65
N CYS A 623 -12.80 -19.05 25.62
CA CYS A 623 -11.82 -17.96 25.64
C CYS A 623 -11.99 -16.91 24.52
N GLU A 624 -13.08 -16.97 23.74
CA GLU A 624 -13.37 -16.08 22.60
C GLU A 624 -12.18 -15.89 21.61
N ASN A 625 -11.38 -16.94 21.39
CA ASN A 625 -10.14 -16.93 20.58
C ASN A 625 -9.01 -15.98 21.07
N GLN A 626 -9.10 -15.38 22.26
CA GLN A 626 -8.15 -14.35 22.72
C GLN A 626 -6.68 -14.82 22.71
N SER A 627 -6.43 -16.09 23.08
CA SER A 627 -5.09 -16.68 23.06
C SER A 627 -4.56 -16.99 21.65
N LEU A 628 -5.46 -17.31 20.72
CA LEU A 628 -5.13 -17.53 19.31
C LEU A 628 -4.75 -16.21 18.62
N GLU A 629 -5.52 -15.14 18.84
CA GLU A 629 -5.17 -13.79 18.37
C GLU A 629 -3.92 -13.23 19.05
N SER A 630 -3.63 -13.60 20.30
CA SER A 630 -2.37 -13.23 20.97
C SER A 630 -1.14 -13.80 20.23
N ALA A 631 -1.21 -15.07 19.80
CA ALA A 631 -0.16 -15.69 18.98
C ALA A 631 -0.07 -15.09 17.57
N LEU A 632 -1.21 -14.73 16.96
CA LEU A 632 -1.22 -14.03 15.66
C LEU A 632 -0.59 -12.63 15.77
N ASN A 633 -0.90 -11.87 16.81
CA ASN A 633 -0.40 -10.52 16.98
C ASN A 633 1.11 -10.49 17.28
N PHE A 634 1.60 -11.39 18.14
CA PHE A 634 3.04 -11.62 18.33
C PHE A 634 3.77 -11.89 17.00
N SER A 635 3.13 -12.65 16.11
CA SER A 635 3.65 -13.03 14.79
C SER A 635 3.58 -11.86 13.79
N ARG A 636 2.50 -11.07 13.82
CA ARG A 636 2.34 -9.83 13.03
C ARG A 636 3.40 -8.78 13.37
N GLU A 637 3.66 -8.56 14.66
CA GLU A 637 4.70 -7.64 15.15
C GLU A 637 6.11 -7.98 14.62
N ARG A 638 6.40 -9.28 14.49
CA ARG A 638 7.72 -9.81 14.11
C ARG A 638 7.80 -10.26 12.64
N SER A 639 6.77 -9.98 11.84
CA SER A 639 6.61 -10.43 10.44
C SER A 639 6.91 -11.94 10.27
N LYS A 640 6.33 -12.78 11.12
CA LYS A 640 6.48 -14.25 11.07
C LYS A 640 5.21 -14.92 10.52
N PRO A 641 5.31 -15.75 9.47
CA PRO A 641 4.16 -16.51 8.98
C PRO A 641 3.72 -17.56 10.02
N VAL A 642 2.41 -17.83 10.08
CA VAL A 642 1.80 -18.74 11.08
C VAL A 642 1.31 -20.05 10.47
N ILE A 643 1.61 -21.16 11.16
CA ILE A 643 0.95 -22.46 11.00
C ILE A 643 -0.10 -22.66 12.10
N ILE A 644 -1.34 -22.95 11.74
CA ILE A 644 -2.35 -23.46 12.69
C ILE A 644 -2.19 -24.97 12.82
N ALA A 645 -2.05 -25.50 14.04
CA ALA A 645 -1.98 -26.94 14.31
C ALA A 645 -3.31 -27.44 14.90
N ALA A 646 -4.22 -27.86 14.03
CA ALA A 646 -5.61 -28.14 14.39
C ALA A 646 -5.85 -29.60 14.79
N VAL A 647 -6.37 -29.78 16.01
CA VAL A 647 -6.69 -31.07 16.64
C VAL A 647 -8.17 -31.05 17.08
N PRO A 648 -9.07 -31.76 16.38
CA PRO A 648 -10.48 -31.80 16.73
C PRO A 648 -10.77 -32.65 17.98
N ALA A 649 -11.82 -32.28 18.71
CA ALA A 649 -12.44 -33.13 19.73
C ALA A 649 -13.14 -34.35 19.09
N ALA A 650 -13.48 -35.38 19.88
CA ALA A 650 -14.15 -36.56 19.36
C ALA A 650 -15.60 -36.25 18.88
N GLU A 651 -16.22 -35.26 19.51
CA GLU A 651 -17.57 -34.76 19.27
C GLU A 651 -17.64 -33.67 18.17
N ALA A 652 -16.51 -33.29 17.55
CA ALA A 652 -16.44 -32.15 16.64
C ALA A 652 -17.25 -32.35 15.34
N ASP A 653 -18.21 -31.46 15.08
CA ASP A 653 -19.02 -31.46 13.85
C ASP A 653 -18.58 -30.39 12.83
N TRP A 654 -19.05 -30.53 11.58
CA TRP A 654 -18.65 -29.66 10.48
C TRP A 654 -19.02 -28.18 10.67
N ALA A 655 -20.20 -27.89 11.22
CA ALA A 655 -20.70 -26.54 11.42
C ALA A 655 -20.15 -25.90 12.71
N GLY A 656 -19.98 -26.70 13.78
CA GLY A 656 -19.48 -26.24 15.07
C GLY A 656 -17.96 -26.06 15.14
N TRP A 657 -17.17 -26.82 14.37
CA TRP A 657 -15.70 -26.82 14.49
C TRP A 657 -14.97 -26.62 13.15
N PHE A 658 -15.25 -27.41 12.12
CA PHE A 658 -14.46 -27.39 10.88
C PHE A 658 -14.69 -26.12 10.05
N ALA A 659 -15.95 -25.72 9.83
CA ALA A 659 -16.26 -24.49 9.10
C ALA A 659 -15.74 -23.22 9.81
N PRO A 660 -15.84 -23.09 11.15
CA PRO A 660 -15.13 -22.05 11.91
C PRO A 660 -13.61 -22.07 11.72
N LEU A 661 -12.94 -23.22 11.83
CA LEU A 661 -11.50 -23.34 11.58
C LEU A 661 -11.08 -22.85 10.19
N PHE A 662 -11.75 -23.33 9.13
CA PHE A 662 -11.43 -22.91 7.76
C PHE A 662 -11.83 -21.44 7.50
N GLY A 663 -12.87 -20.94 8.17
CA GLY A 663 -13.23 -19.52 8.21
C GLY A 663 -12.12 -18.66 8.83
N PHE A 664 -11.61 -19.06 9.99
CA PHE A 664 -10.53 -18.38 10.70
C PHE A 664 -9.24 -18.32 9.87
N VAL A 665 -8.82 -19.44 9.27
CA VAL A 665 -7.61 -19.50 8.43
C VAL A 665 -7.72 -18.59 7.20
N ARG A 666 -8.91 -18.43 6.62
CA ARG A 666 -9.16 -17.44 5.55
C ARG A 666 -9.14 -16.00 6.07
N ALA A 667 -9.85 -15.73 7.18
CA ALA A 667 -9.98 -14.39 7.74
C ALA A 667 -8.62 -13.80 8.14
N ASN A 668 -7.74 -14.64 8.68
CA ASN A 668 -6.39 -14.28 9.13
C ASN A 668 -5.29 -14.66 8.10
N ASN A 669 -5.60 -14.71 6.79
CA ASN A 669 -4.60 -15.02 5.74
C ASN A 669 -3.64 -13.85 5.42
N ASP A 670 -3.61 -12.82 6.25
CA ASP A 670 -2.52 -11.85 6.34
C ASP A 670 -1.26 -12.48 6.98
N VAL A 671 -1.47 -13.33 7.99
CA VAL A 671 -0.43 -13.97 8.81
C VAL A 671 -0.49 -15.50 8.77
N VAL A 672 -1.67 -16.11 8.75
CA VAL A 672 -1.85 -17.56 8.67
C VAL A 672 -1.59 -18.05 7.24
N ARG A 673 -0.52 -18.82 7.10
CA ARG A 673 0.06 -19.25 5.82
C ARG A 673 0.02 -20.77 5.63
N ALA A 674 -0.23 -21.53 6.71
CA ALA A 674 -0.47 -22.97 6.63
C ALA A 674 -1.44 -23.47 7.72
N LEU A 675 -2.04 -24.64 7.47
CA LEU A 675 -2.85 -25.42 8.39
C LEU A 675 -2.34 -26.86 8.42
N VAL A 676 -1.88 -27.34 9.57
CA VAL A 676 -1.69 -28.76 9.85
C VAL A 676 -2.97 -29.28 10.48
N TYR A 677 -3.65 -30.23 9.83
CA TYR A 677 -4.77 -30.97 10.40
C TYR A 677 -4.28 -32.32 10.93
N TRP A 678 -4.46 -32.57 12.23
CA TRP A 678 -4.28 -33.90 12.81
C TRP A 678 -5.56 -34.71 12.60
N ASN A 679 -5.51 -35.66 11.66
CA ASN A 679 -6.55 -36.63 11.37
C ASN A 679 -6.53 -37.75 12.45
N THR A 680 -6.85 -37.41 13.70
CA THR A 680 -6.90 -38.36 14.82
C THR A 680 -8.10 -39.31 14.77
N THR A 681 -9.21 -38.88 14.15
CA THR A 681 -10.44 -39.68 14.00
C THR A 681 -10.71 -39.94 12.52
N HIS A 682 -10.09 -40.99 11.97
CA HIS A 682 -10.20 -41.34 10.54
C HIS A 682 -11.65 -41.53 10.06
N ALA A 683 -12.55 -41.91 10.98
CA ALA A 683 -13.94 -42.28 10.69
C ALA A 683 -14.79 -41.15 10.08
N TRP A 684 -14.50 -39.87 10.34
CA TRP A 684 -15.24 -38.77 9.70
C TRP A 684 -15.12 -38.81 8.16
N PHE A 685 -14.01 -39.29 7.62
CA PHE A 685 -13.83 -39.43 6.17
C PHE A 685 -14.59 -40.62 5.55
N ASP A 686 -15.25 -41.46 6.37
CA ASP A 686 -16.26 -42.42 5.93
C ASP A 686 -17.69 -41.81 5.89
N GLU A 687 -17.92 -40.66 6.52
CA GLU A 687 -19.23 -40.01 6.54
C GLU A 687 -19.52 -39.25 5.21
N PRO A 688 -20.59 -39.59 4.47
CA PRO A 688 -20.86 -39.01 3.14
C PRO A 688 -21.24 -37.51 3.10
N GLU A 689 -21.38 -36.87 4.26
CA GLU A 689 -21.58 -35.43 4.39
C GLU A 689 -20.26 -34.73 4.73
N PHE A 690 -19.57 -35.15 5.78
CA PHE A 690 -18.24 -34.64 6.12
C PHE A 690 -17.25 -34.73 4.94
N LEU A 691 -17.11 -35.92 4.32
CA LEU A 691 -16.21 -36.12 3.18
C LEU A 691 -16.53 -35.21 1.99
N ARG A 692 -17.81 -34.86 1.81
CA ARG A 692 -18.29 -33.97 0.74
C ARG A 692 -17.96 -32.51 1.05
N ASN A 693 -18.23 -32.09 2.28
CA ASN A 693 -17.97 -30.72 2.72
C ASN A 693 -16.46 -30.44 2.76
N TRP A 694 -15.66 -31.40 3.25
CA TRP A 694 -14.19 -31.36 3.18
C TRP A 694 -13.68 -31.26 1.73
N LYS A 695 -14.23 -32.05 0.80
CA LYS A 695 -13.86 -31.99 -0.62
C LYS A 695 -14.26 -30.67 -1.29
N ALA A 696 -15.39 -30.07 -0.90
CA ALA A 696 -15.82 -28.77 -1.40
C ALA A 696 -14.93 -27.63 -0.88
N GLU A 697 -14.63 -27.64 0.41
CA GLU A 697 -13.72 -26.69 1.08
C GLU A 697 -12.31 -26.76 0.49
N THR A 698 -11.68 -27.93 0.52
CA THR A 698 -10.31 -28.14 0.02
C THR A 698 -10.17 -28.08 -1.51
N ALA A 699 -11.28 -27.90 -2.25
CA ALA A 699 -11.29 -27.59 -3.69
C ALA A 699 -11.30 -26.08 -3.99
N GLN A 700 -11.46 -25.21 -2.99
CA GLN A 700 -11.28 -23.78 -3.19
C GLN A 700 -9.83 -23.46 -3.63
N PRO A 701 -9.61 -22.55 -4.60
CA PRO A 701 -8.26 -22.19 -5.07
C PRO A 701 -7.32 -21.58 -4.02
N PHE A 702 -7.80 -21.36 -2.80
CA PHE A 702 -7.03 -20.93 -1.63
C PHE A 702 -6.01 -21.98 -1.17
N TRP A 703 -6.36 -23.26 -1.23
CA TRP A 703 -5.51 -24.34 -0.71
C TRP A 703 -4.48 -24.82 -1.73
N LEU A 704 -3.20 -24.71 -1.38
CA LEU A 704 -2.13 -25.34 -2.15
C LEU A 704 -2.17 -26.85 -1.97
N ARG A 705 -2.03 -27.57 -3.10
CA ARG A 705 -2.16 -29.03 -3.21
C ARG A 705 -0.88 -29.63 -3.79
N ALA A 706 -0.57 -30.87 -3.42
CA ALA A 706 0.58 -31.60 -3.94
C ALA A 706 0.53 -31.72 -5.46
N ASN A 707 1.56 -31.18 -6.12
CA ASN A 707 1.76 -31.24 -7.56
C ASN A 707 3.26 -31.02 -7.86
N PRO A 708 3.77 -31.41 -9.04
CA PRO A 708 5.21 -31.34 -9.32
C PRO A 708 5.84 -29.94 -9.21
N GLY A 709 5.06 -28.87 -9.44
CA GLY A 709 5.51 -27.49 -9.31
C GLY A 709 5.13 -26.82 -7.99
N LEU A 710 4.72 -27.58 -6.96
CA LEU A 710 4.37 -26.99 -5.66
C LEU A 710 5.58 -26.25 -5.05
N PHE A 711 6.77 -26.86 -5.10
CA PHE A 711 7.96 -26.31 -4.47
C PHE A 711 8.47 -25.04 -5.18
N ASP A 712 8.23 -24.92 -6.50
CA ASP A 712 8.53 -23.70 -7.26
C ASP A 712 7.72 -22.48 -6.79
N THR A 713 6.59 -22.70 -6.10
CA THR A 713 5.75 -21.64 -5.50
C THR A 713 6.13 -21.27 -4.07
N LEU A 714 7.14 -21.92 -3.48
CA LEU A 714 7.54 -21.78 -2.07
C LEU A 714 9.03 -21.42 -1.99
N GLN A 715 9.35 -20.13 -1.91
CA GLN A 715 10.75 -19.65 -1.96
C GLN A 715 11.52 -19.92 -0.64
N PRO A 716 12.82 -20.25 -0.70
CA PRO A 716 13.67 -20.65 0.45
C PRO A 716 14.30 -19.49 1.24
#